data_AF-A0A562GIE3-F1
#
_entry.id   AF-A0A562GIE3-F1
#
_cell.length_a   1.000
_cell.length_b   1.000
_cell.length_c   1.000
_cell.angle_alpha   90.00
_cell.angle_beta   90.00
_cell.angle_gamma   90.00
#
_symmetry.space_group_name_H-M   'P 1'
#
loop_
_entity.id
_entity.type
_entity.pdbx_description
1 polymer ?
#
loop_
_entity_poly.entity_id
_entity_poly.type
_entity_poly.pdbx_seq_one_letter_code
_entity_poly.pdbx_strand_id
1 'polypeptide(L)'
;MGEKAWIPVAEAAELEKVSQQRIRELISNGQIMAKKVKTNKGGPGGQQWLVDPLSLSTPAKSIWLKRQEAAVLIETDRNWEKEQTTLALGRGRSGKRGKRTGAVMDENETINPAAYRDTVGEEVYNLEMDKARQRQYIVKKALDIMESREHVTERMKALAEETGKNVATIYRWIEKEKQSGVYGLMRQRPTVTAGKEFRAISAEVETLIRKFYQAPGEPKAAAAYRKTCALCRQLNLPEPSRATVFRFIEHLEQIEPDVCCYTRRGEEAWRRQFAPHGVRQEPDRVMQIVMGDHHKFDDFIEYGGRPVRPWVTMWLDVKSRCPVGWTVSVQANGQTIGLALANMMRPKKRTVIKDGQPVEEVLEMGGIPETLYIDNGEDYKSKLKKGLASKDFEMSRESLDLCAYLGVKVVFATPYHPQAKAHIERFFGTVAMQFSREQPGWCGSKPSERPDGFDEYKLCEAGKLLDLVEFSSRFADWIYHTYLENVHSGIHEKPLAKHLAGPKLNPGWPDPRTLDILRCVKEEALVYKEGIKRFKRYYWHEKLDALAGQYVIIRFDPAHIGEIDVYTKNGGFICMATNLEYMRYGACQDDIKKLQKRKKEQKQRLRQRLAETEQDYQELEDVIAERVSAGQRSVDAPAASSEGLLPAITPLDQAGRQAAKAKSEKATGKDKKADMAPTGDKPESIDLVGMIMNRKYG
;
A
#
# COMPACT_ATOMS: atom_id res chain seq x y z
N MET A 1 -3.40 1.37 35.74
CA MET A 1 -3.52 -0.06 35.38
C MET A 1 -4.95 -0.47 35.64
N GLY A 2 -5.64 -1.10 34.68
CA GLY A 2 -7.02 -1.56 34.89
C GLY A 2 -7.07 -2.79 35.79
N GLU A 3 -8.18 -2.99 36.50
CA GLU A 3 -8.41 -4.25 37.23
C GLU A 3 -8.47 -5.41 36.24
N LYS A 4 -7.80 -6.53 36.56
CA LYS A 4 -7.95 -7.75 35.78
C LYS A 4 -9.36 -8.28 35.94
N ALA A 5 -10.16 -8.27 34.89
CA ALA A 5 -11.43 -8.98 34.84
C ALA A 5 -11.17 -10.50 34.81
N TRP A 6 -11.65 -11.22 35.83
CA TRP A 6 -11.54 -12.69 35.93
C TRP A 6 -12.87 -13.33 35.55
N ILE A 7 -12.84 -14.29 34.63
CA ILE A 7 -14.05 -14.91 34.07
C ILE A 7 -14.36 -16.27 34.72
N PRO A 8 -15.63 -16.73 34.78
CA PRO A 8 -15.95 -18.07 35.29
C PRO A 8 -15.39 -19.19 34.40
N VAL A 9 -15.14 -20.37 34.98
CA VAL A 9 -14.74 -21.58 34.24
C VAL A 9 -15.70 -21.94 33.09
N ALA A 10 -16.98 -21.60 33.19
CA ALA A 10 -17.96 -21.80 32.13
C ALA A 10 -17.67 -20.95 30.88
N GLU A 11 -17.32 -19.68 31.08
CA GLU A 11 -17.00 -18.73 29.99
C GLU A 11 -15.62 -19.05 29.39
N ALA A 12 -14.64 -19.40 30.22
CA ALA A 12 -13.33 -19.86 29.76
C ALA A 12 -13.43 -21.12 28.88
N ALA A 13 -14.33 -22.05 29.23
CA ALA A 13 -14.59 -23.26 28.45
C ALA A 13 -15.24 -22.95 27.08
N GLU A 14 -16.15 -21.98 27.03
CA GLU A 14 -16.76 -21.51 25.79
C GLU A 14 -15.74 -20.86 24.84
N LEU A 15 -14.88 -19.99 25.38
CA LEU A 15 -13.85 -19.27 24.61
C LEU A 15 -12.79 -20.21 24.02
N GLU A 16 -12.37 -21.23 24.79
CA GLU A 16 -11.45 -22.29 24.35
C GLU A 16 -12.14 -23.39 23.52
N LYS A 17 -13.47 -23.42 23.48
CA LYS A 17 -14.30 -24.48 22.85
C LYS A 17 -14.02 -25.89 23.41
N VAL A 18 -13.81 -26.00 24.72
CA VAL A 18 -13.57 -27.27 25.44
C VAL A 18 -14.59 -27.47 26.55
N SER A 19 -14.56 -28.62 27.24
CA SER A 19 -15.43 -28.86 28.40
C SER A 19 -14.98 -28.07 29.64
N GLN A 20 -15.91 -27.77 30.55
CA GLN A 20 -15.56 -27.18 31.86
C GLN A 20 -14.63 -28.08 32.68
N GLN A 21 -14.71 -29.40 32.48
CA GLN A 21 -13.79 -30.35 33.10
C GLN A 21 -12.37 -30.17 32.55
N ARG A 22 -12.21 -30.00 31.22
CA ARG A 22 -10.91 -29.73 30.60
C ARG A 22 -10.28 -28.43 31.09
N ILE A 23 -11.07 -27.37 31.30
CA ILE A 23 -10.55 -26.14 31.94
C ILE A 23 -10.07 -26.41 33.37
N ARG A 24 -10.78 -27.23 34.16
CA ARG A 24 -10.36 -27.59 35.52
C ARG A 24 -9.06 -28.42 35.53
N GLU A 25 -8.88 -29.32 34.56
CA GLU A 25 -7.61 -30.04 34.34
C GLU A 25 -6.46 -29.08 33.99
N LEU A 26 -6.68 -28.13 33.09
CA LEU A 26 -5.66 -27.14 32.70
C LEU A 26 -5.30 -26.20 33.87
N ILE A 27 -6.24 -25.93 34.78
CA ILE A 27 -5.99 -25.22 36.04
C ILE A 27 -5.17 -26.09 37.01
N SER A 28 -5.53 -27.36 37.23
CA SER A 28 -4.76 -28.25 38.12
C SER A 28 -3.35 -28.54 37.62
N ASN A 29 -3.16 -28.51 36.30
CA ASN A 29 -1.86 -28.67 35.65
C ASN A 29 -1.04 -27.35 35.61
N GLY A 30 -1.55 -26.25 36.15
CA GLY A 30 -0.89 -24.93 36.14
C GLY A 30 -0.76 -24.28 34.75
N GLN A 31 -1.47 -24.79 33.74
CA GLN A 31 -1.38 -24.31 32.35
C GLN A 31 -2.26 -23.08 32.09
N ILE A 32 -3.29 -22.88 32.92
CA ILE A 32 -4.18 -21.70 32.90
C ILE A 32 -4.20 -21.08 34.29
N MET A 33 -4.04 -19.76 34.38
CA MET A 33 -4.02 -19.03 35.65
C MET A 33 -5.45 -18.85 36.18
N ALA A 34 -5.70 -19.31 37.41
CA ALA A 34 -7.00 -19.17 38.05
C ALA A 34 -6.88 -18.87 39.56
N LYS A 35 -7.89 -18.18 40.10
CA LYS A 35 -8.05 -17.92 41.53
C LYS A 35 -9.34 -18.56 42.05
N LYS A 36 -9.32 -19.03 43.30
CA LYS A 36 -10.48 -19.67 43.95
C LYS A 36 -11.21 -18.65 44.83
N VAL A 37 -12.53 -18.56 44.70
CA VAL A 37 -13.37 -17.55 45.37
C VAL A 37 -14.57 -18.23 46.03
N LYS A 38 -14.89 -17.88 47.28
CA LYS A 38 -16.08 -18.39 47.98
C LYS A 38 -17.37 -17.80 47.42
N THR A 39 -18.46 -18.56 47.39
CA THR A 39 -19.77 -18.13 46.86
C THR A 39 -20.94 -18.57 47.74
N ASN A 40 -21.97 -17.71 47.83
CA ASN A 40 -23.14 -17.93 48.68
C ASN A 40 -24.30 -18.66 47.96
N LYS A 41 -24.03 -19.40 46.88
CA LYS A 41 -25.06 -20.06 46.05
C LYS A 41 -24.80 -21.56 45.85
N GLY A 42 -25.39 -22.37 46.74
CA GLY A 42 -25.81 -23.76 46.47
C GLY A 42 -24.73 -24.85 46.37
N GLY A 43 -24.89 -25.90 47.17
CA GLY A 43 -24.17 -27.18 47.01
C GLY A 43 -22.86 -27.31 47.83
N PRO A 44 -22.45 -28.56 48.15
CA PRO A 44 -21.34 -28.82 49.06
C PRO A 44 -19.99 -28.47 48.42
N GLY A 45 -19.43 -27.33 48.83
CA GLY A 45 -18.09 -26.88 48.41
C GLY A 45 -17.92 -25.37 48.44
N GLY A 46 -18.98 -24.61 48.12
CA GLY A 46 -19.04 -23.14 48.30
C GLY A 46 -17.88 -22.33 47.69
N GLN A 47 -17.20 -22.86 46.67
CA GLN A 47 -15.98 -22.29 46.10
C GLN A 47 -15.98 -22.48 44.57
N GLN A 48 -15.88 -21.38 43.82
CA GLN A 48 -15.71 -21.38 42.37
C GLN A 48 -14.28 -21.01 41.98
N TRP A 49 -13.84 -21.46 40.80
CA TRP A 49 -12.64 -20.98 40.14
C TRP A 49 -13.01 -19.86 39.16
N LEU A 50 -12.26 -18.76 39.19
CA LEU A 50 -12.26 -17.72 38.17
C LEU A 50 -10.90 -17.72 37.46
N VAL A 51 -10.92 -17.61 36.13
CA VAL A 51 -9.78 -17.73 35.22
C VAL A 51 -9.31 -16.35 34.77
N ASP A 52 -8.00 -16.16 34.61
CA ASP A 52 -7.43 -14.99 33.94
C ASP A 52 -7.52 -15.22 32.41
N PRO A 53 -8.38 -14.48 31.69
CA PRO A 53 -8.58 -14.69 30.25
C PRO A 53 -7.33 -14.39 29.41
N LEU A 54 -6.34 -13.68 29.96
CA LEU A 54 -5.06 -13.45 29.29
C LEU A 54 -4.11 -14.65 29.35
N SER A 55 -4.46 -15.69 30.14
CA SER A 55 -3.74 -16.97 30.21
C SER A 55 -4.37 -18.08 29.36
N LEU A 56 -5.48 -17.80 28.68
CA LEU A 56 -6.07 -18.68 27.66
C LEU A 56 -5.25 -18.66 26.37
N SER A 57 -5.51 -19.65 25.49
CA SER A 57 -4.91 -19.76 24.17
C SER A 57 -5.09 -18.49 23.32
N THR A 58 -4.16 -18.23 22.39
CA THR A 58 -4.19 -17.02 21.54
C THR A 58 -5.54 -16.82 20.82
N PRO A 59 -6.21 -17.85 20.27
CA PRO A 59 -7.57 -17.72 19.73
C PRO A 59 -8.61 -17.31 20.78
N ALA A 60 -8.69 -18.01 21.92
CA ALA A 60 -9.64 -17.73 22.99
C ALA A 60 -9.47 -16.32 23.57
N LYS A 61 -8.21 -15.93 23.81
CA LYS A 61 -7.79 -14.60 24.26
C LYS A 61 -8.16 -13.50 23.26
N SER A 62 -8.01 -13.74 21.95
CA SER A 62 -8.42 -12.78 20.91
C SER A 62 -9.94 -12.62 20.84
N ILE A 63 -10.70 -13.70 21.01
CA ILE A 63 -12.18 -13.65 21.08
C ILE A 63 -12.62 -12.89 22.33
N TRP A 64 -11.99 -13.14 23.49
CA TRP A 64 -12.31 -12.43 24.73
C TRP A 64 -12.00 -10.92 24.65
N LEU A 65 -10.83 -10.53 24.13
CA LEU A 65 -10.49 -9.12 23.94
C LEU A 65 -11.51 -8.42 23.02
N LYS A 66 -11.90 -9.04 21.91
CA LYS A 66 -12.96 -8.51 21.03
C LYS A 66 -14.33 -8.43 21.71
N ARG A 67 -14.66 -9.35 22.63
CA ARG A 67 -15.87 -9.25 23.47
C ARG A 67 -15.79 -8.07 24.43
N GLN A 68 -14.61 -7.77 25.00
CA GLN A 68 -14.43 -6.59 25.86
C GLN A 68 -14.49 -5.29 25.06
N GLU A 69 -13.84 -5.21 23.90
CA GLU A 69 -13.92 -4.06 22.98
C GLU A 69 -15.39 -3.79 22.56
N ALA A 70 -16.12 -4.83 22.16
CA ALA A 70 -17.54 -4.73 21.85
C ALA A 70 -18.41 -4.38 23.07
N ALA A 71 -18.10 -4.91 24.26
CA ALA A 71 -18.82 -4.56 25.49
C ALA A 71 -18.61 -3.10 25.90
N VAL A 72 -17.38 -2.58 25.78
CA VAL A 72 -17.08 -1.16 26.01
C VAL A 72 -17.82 -0.28 25.00
N LEU A 73 -17.86 -0.65 23.71
CA LEU A 73 -18.64 0.07 22.70
C LEU A 73 -20.14 0.06 23.01
N ILE A 74 -20.70 -1.09 23.38
CA ILE A 74 -22.12 -1.22 23.80
C ILE A 74 -22.40 -0.47 25.11
N GLU A 75 -21.44 -0.34 26.01
CA GLU A 75 -21.59 0.43 27.24
C GLU A 75 -21.45 1.94 27.02
N THR A 76 -20.62 2.38 26.06
CA THR A 76 -20.65 3.77 25.57
C THR A 76 -21.95 4.09 24.84
N ASP A 77 -22.46 3.21 23.98
CA ASP A 77 -23.77 3.38 23.34
C ASP A 77 -24.90 3.41 24.39
N ARG A 78 -24.88 2.53 25.39
CA ARG A 78 -25.88 2.53 26.48
C ARG A 78 -25.76 3.74 27.41
N ASN A 79 -24.58 4.30 27.60
CA ASN A 79 -24.43 5.53 28.39
C ASN A 79 -24.86 6.75 27.57
N TRP A 80 -24.59 6.78 26.26
CA TRP A 80 -25.16 7.75 25.32
C TRP A 80 -26.69 7.64 25.26
N GLU A 81 -27.26 6.43 25.15
CA GLU A 81 -28.71 6.20 25.24
C GLU A 81 -29.29 6.62 26.59
N LYS A 82 -28.58 6.41 27.72
CA LYS A 82 -28.99 6.91 29.04
C LYS A 82 -28.96 8.44 29.12
N GLU A 83 -27.96 9.10 28.53
CA GLU A 83 -27.91 10.56 28.45
C GLU A 83 -29.07 11.09 27.60
N GLN A 84 -29.32 10.51 26.42
CA GLN A 84 -30.49 10.81 25.57
C GLN A 84 -31.81 10.54 26.30
N THR A 85 -31.91 9.45 27.06
CA THR A 85 -33.11 9.09 27.84
C THR A 85 -33.31 10.03 29.04
N THR A 86 -32.23 10.51 29.66
CA THR A 86 -32.29 11.53 30.72
C THR A 86 -32.73 12.88 30.15
N LEU A 87 -32.21 13.27 28.99
CA LEU A 87 -32.67 14.40 28.17
C LEU A 87 -34.14 14.28 27.76
N ALA A 88 -34.64 13.07 27.48
CA ALA A 88 -36.03 12.82 27.13
C ALA A 88 -36.97 12.84 28.34
N LEU A 89 -36.57 12.22 29.47
CA LEU A 89 -37.35 12.18 30.71
C LEU A 89 -37.49 13.57 31.37
N GLY A 90 -36.56 14.49 31.10
CA GLY A 90 -36.69 15.92 31.42
C GLY A 90 -37.90 16.62 30.78
N ARG A 91 -38.65 15.96 29.87
CA ARG A 91 -39.89 16.48 29.26
C ARG A 91 -41.19 15.94 29.88
N GLY A 92 -41.15 15.58 31.17
CA GLY A 92 -42.36 15.33 31.97
C GLY A 92 -43.29 16.56 32.02
N ARG A 93 -44.59 16.34 31.79
CA ARG A 93 -45.62 17.41 31.81
C ARG A 93 -45.78 18.03 33.20
N SER A 94 -45.38 19.29 33.37
CA SER A 94 -46.06 20.23 34.27
C SER A 94 -46.07 21.64 33.69
N GLY A 95 -47.12 22.43 33.98
CA GLY A 95 -47.37 23.69 33.29
C GLY A 95 -46.87 24.92 34.06
N LYS A 96 -45.83 25.60 33.53
CA LYS A 96 -45.57 27.04 33.73
C LYS A 96 -44.59 27.56 32.66
N ARG A 97 -44.72 28.84 32.28
CA ARG A 97 -43.81 29.51 31.33
C ARG A 97 -42.46 29.82 32.01
N GLY A 98 -41.50 28.92 31.92
CA GLY A 98 -40.09 29.22 32.24
C GLY A 98 -39.51 30.28 31.30
N LYS A 99 -38.68 31.18 31.83
CA LYS A 99 -37.86 32.09 31.00
C LYS A 99 -36.75 31.29 30.31
N ARG A 100 -36.23 31.79 29.19
CA ARG A 100 -35.20 31.12 28.38
C ARG A 100 -33.87 31.88 28.45
N THR A 101 -32.89 31.31 29.14
CA THR A 101 -31.56 31.88 29.38
C THR A 101 -30.47 30.97 28.80
N GLY A 102 -30.27 31.06 27.47
CA GLY A 102 -29.29 30.26 26.73
C GLY A 102 -27.84 30.77 26.89
N ALA A 103 -27.22 30.45 28.01
CA ALA A 103 -25.79 30.61 28.29
C ALA A 103 -25.30 29.39 29.10
N VAL A 104 -23.98 29.17 29.18
CA VAL A 104 -23.42 28.22 30.16
C VAL A 104 -23.47 28.89 31.53
N MET A 105 -24.59 28.67 32.21
CA MET A 105 -24.80 29.13 33.58
C MET A 105 -24.26 28.11 34.57
N ASP A 106 -23.88 28.56 35.77
CA ASP A 106 -23.83 27.72 36.96
C ASP A 106 -25.24 27.45 37.51
N GLU A 107 -25.33 26.75 38.65
CA GLU A 107 -26.59 26.41 39.33
C GLU A 107 -27.38 27.66 39.80
N ASN A 108 -26.77 28.84 39.80
CA ASN A 108 -27.36 30.11 40.23
C ASN A 108 -27.80 31.03 39.06
N GLU A 109 -27.89 30.52 37.82
CA GLU A 109 -28.13 31.31 36.59
C GLU A 109 -27.04 32.37 36.31
N THR A 110 -25.77 32.15 36.70
CA THR A 110 -24.65 33.07 36.44
C THR A 110 -23.64 32.52 35.43
N ILE A 111 -23.04 33.39 34.58
CA ILE A 111 -22.17 32.95 33.48
C ILE A 111 -20.86 32.37 34.00
N ASN A 112 -20.60 31.08 33.74
CA ASN A 112 -19.36 30.41 34.08
C ASN A 112 -18.17 31.00 33.26
N PRO A 113 -17.16 31.64 33.89
CA PRO A 113 -16.11 32.34 33.15
C PRO A 113 -15.15 31.41 32.40
N ALA A 114 -14.87 30.21 32.94
CA ALA A 114 -13.99 29.23 32.30
C ALA A 114 -14.65 28.66 31.04
N ALA A 115 -15.86 28.13 31.19
CA ALA A 115 -16.61 27.59 30.06
C ALA A 115 -16.90 28.65 28.98
N TYR A 116 -17.13 29.92 29.36
CA TYR A 116 -17.23 31.01 28.38
C TYR A 116 -15.91 31.27 27.65
N ARG A 117 -14.75 31.24 28.34
CA ARG A 117 -13.42 31.37 27.71
C ARG A 117 -13.18 30.27 26.70
N ASP A 118 -13.38 29.02 27.10
CA ASP A 118 -13.18 27.84 26.26
C ASP A 118 -14.11 27.86 25.04
N THR A 119 -15.33 28.41 25.19
CA THR A 119 -16.31 28.55 24.10
C THR A 119 -15.94 29.64 23.07
N VAL A 120 -15.37 30.78 23.49
CA VAL A 120 -15.16 31.94 22.58
C VAL A 120 -13.71 32.17 22.15
N GLY A 121 -12.75 31.51 22.80
CA GLY A 121 -11.31 31.75 22.62
C GLY A 121 -10.81 32.92 23.47
N GLU A 122 -9.53 32.87 23.87
CA GLU A 122 -8.97 33.76 24.89
C GLU A 122 -8.98 35.25 24.48
N GLU A 123 -8.66 35.59 23.24
CA GLU A 123 -8.72 36.97 22.72
C GLU A 123 -10.12 37.57 22.84
N VAL A 124 -11.16 36.80 22.47
CA VAL A 124 -12.55 37.24 22.48
C VAL A 124 -13.09 37.30 23.91
N TYR A 125 -12.65 36.40 24.79
CA TYR A 125 -12.94 36.44 26.22
C TYR A 125 -12.40 37.73 26.85
N ASN A 126 -11.12 38.04 26.62
CA ASN A 126 -10.47 39.25 27.15
C ASN A 126 -11.16 40.52 26.63
N LEU A 127 -11.46 40.57 25.32
CA LEU A 127 -12.14 41.70 24.70
C LEU A 127 -13.59 41.91 25.20
N GLU A 128 -14.33 40.87 25.58
CA GLU A 128 -15.64 41.02 26.24
C GLU A 128 -15.54 41.28 27.76
N MET A 129 -14.45 40.86 28.42
CA MET A 129 -14.12 41.25 29.80
C MET A 129 -13.85 42.75 29.92
N ASP A 130 -13.07 43.35 29.02
CA ASP A 130 -12.80 44.80 29.09
C ASP A 130 -14.05 45.64 28.78
N LYS A 131 -14.91 45.17 27.87
CA LYS A 131 -16.25 45.77 27.67
C LYS A 131 -17.15 45.61 28.91
N ALA A 132 -17.00 44.53 29.67
CA ALA A 132 -17.75 44.33 30.92
C ALA A 132 -17.24 45.26 32.04
N ARG A 133 -15.91 45.45 32.15
CA ARG A 133 -15.28 46.45 33.05
C ARG A 133 -15.73 47.88 32.73
N GLN A 134 -15.78 48.25 31.45
CA GLN A 134 -16.32 49.55 31.00
C GLN A 134 -17.80 49.74 31.40
N ARG A 135 -18.62 48.67 31.32
CA ARG A 135 -20.02 48.70 31.78
C ARG A 135 -20.11 48.84 33.30
N GLN A 136 -19.26 48.12 34.05
CA GLN A 136 -19.19 48.22 35.52
C GLN A 136 -18.86 49.64 35.99
N TYR A 137 -17.95 50.35 35.32
CA TYR A 137 -17.63 51.75 35.67
C TYR A 137 -18.88 52.67 35.58
N ILE A 138 -19.72 52.46 34.55
CA ILE A 138 -20.98 53.18 34.38
C ILE A 138 -22.01 52.77 35.45
N VAL A 139 -22.06 51.48 35.82
CA VAL A 139 -22.91 50.98 36.91
C VAL A 139 -22.53 51.58 38.26
N LYS A 140 -21.23 51.69 38.57
CA LYS A 140 -20.76 52.33 39.81
C LYS A 140 -21.19 53.80 39.89
N LYS A 141 -20.89 54.62 38.86
CA LYS A 141 -21.39 56.00 38.77
C LYS A 141 -22.92 56.09 38.98
N ALA A 142 -23.68 55.14 38.43
CA ALA A 142 -25.13 55.11 38.57
C ALA A 142 -25.59 54.75 40.00
N LEU A 143 -24.89 53.83 40.68
CA LEU A 143 -25.14 53.50 42.08
C LEU A 143 -24.81 54.69 43.00
N ASP A 144 -23.68 55.37 42.80
CA ASP A 144 -23.31 56.58 43.56
C ASP A 144 -24.40 57.67 43.47
N ILE A 145 -24.96 57.86 42.27
CA ILE A 145 -26.10 58.77 42.04
C ILE A 145 -27.35 58.29 42.80
N MET A 146 -27.68 56.99 42.76
CA MET A 146 -28.83 56.44 43.49
C MET A 146 -28.69 56.53 45.01
N GLU A 147 -27.49 56.30 45.56
CA GLU A 147 -27.22 56.35 47.00
C GLU A 147 -27.26 57.78 47.55
N SER A 148 -26.77 58.75 46.79
CA SER A 148 -26.82 60.17 47.17
C SER A 148 -28.24 60.77 47.23
N ARG A 149 -29.24 60.12 46.61
CA ARG A 149 -30.69 60.47 46.61
C ARG A 149 -31.08 61.86 46.06
N GLU A 150 -30.14 62.79 45.88
CA GLU A 150 -30.36 64.10 45.30
C GLU A 150 -30.46 64.03 43.77
N HIS A 151 -31.53 64.61 43.20
CA HIS A 151 -31.70 64.79 41.74
C HIS A 151 -31.48 63.53 40.87
N VAL A 152 -31.74 62.34 41.43
CA VAL A 152 -31.42 61.02 40.82
C VAL A 152 -31.91 60.90 39.38
N THR A 153 -33.16 61.32 39.11
CA THR A 153 -33.77 61.25 37.76
C THR A 153 -33.05 62.12 36.73
N GLU A 154 -32.52 63.26 37.14
CA GLU A 154 -31.83 64.22 36.25
C GLU A 154 -30.36 63.81 36.07
N ARG A 155 -29.69 63.42 37.16
CA ARG A 155 -28.32 62.91 37.14
C ARG A 155 -28.19 61.57 36.39
N MET A 156 -29.20 60.71 36.45
CA MET A 156 -29.26 59.50 35.63
C MET A 156 -29.52 59.79 34.14
N LYS A 157 -30.22 60.87 33.79
CA LYS A 157 -30.30 61.35 32.39
C LYS A 157 -28.95 61.90 31.93
N ALA A 158 -28.30 62.74 32.75
CA ALA A 158 -26.98 63.29 32.45
C ALA A 158 -25.92 62.18 32.26
N LEU A 159 -25.89 61.15 33.12
CA LEU A 159 -25.00 59.99 32.96
C LEU A 159 -25.31 59.17 31.69
N ALA A 160 -26.59 59.05 31.34
CA ALA A 160 -27.02 58.39 30.11
C ALA A 160 -26.54 59.17 28.86
N GLU A 161 -26.60 60.49 28.90
CA GLU A 161 -26.11 61.38 27.85
C GLU A 161 -24.57 61.39 27.77
N GLU A 162 -23.86 61.59 28.89
CA GLU A 162 -22.39 61.49 29.04
C GLU A 162 -21.84 60.19 28.41
N THR A 163 -22.50 59.07 28.67
CA THR A 163 -22.05 57.74 28.23
C THR A 163 -22.61 57.34 26.86
N GLY A 164 -23.51 58.12 26.26
CA GLY A 164 -24.21 57.75 25.02
C GLY A 164 -25.01 56.45 25.14
N LYS A 165 -25.77 56.28 26.23
CA LYS A 165 -26.60 55.11 26.54
C LYS A 165 -28.02 55.54 26.89
N ASN A 166 -28.97 54.61 26.85
CA ASN A 166 -30.32 54.87 27.35
C ASN A 166 -30.38 54.58 28.86
N VAL A 167 -31.07 55.42 29.64
CA VAL A 167 -31.30 55.26 31.10
C VAL A 167 -31.77 53.83 31.44
N ALA A 168 -32.68 53.25 30.66
CA ALA A 168 -33.17 51.89 30.86
C ALA A 168 -32.11 50.80 30.61
N THR A 169 -31.05 51.09 29.84
CA THR A 169 -29.89 50.20 29.70
C THR A 169 -28.99 50.25 30.94
N ILE A 170 -28.83 51.41 31.57
CA ILE A 170 -28.04 51.56 32.80
C ILE A 170 -28.72 50.81 33.96
N TYR A 171 -30.04 50.99 34.17
CA TYR A 171 -30.79 50.20 35.17
C TYR A 171 -30.73 48.68 34.91
N ARG A 172 -30.81 48.26 33.64
CA ARG A 172 -30.64 46.84 33.26
C ARG A 172 -29.22 46.31 33.52
N TRP A 173 -28.20 47.16 33.50
CA TRP A 173 -26.83 46.78 33.88
C TRP A 173 -26.66 46.71 35.40
N ILE A 174 -27.20 47.66 36.18
CA ILE A 174 -27.25 47.58 37.65
C ILE A 174 -27.85 46.24 38.10
N GLU A 175 -28.99 45.85 37.52
CA GLU A 175 -29.66 44.59 37.87
C GLU A 175 -28.83 43.35 37.49
N LYS A 176 -28.18 43.36 36.32
CA LYS A 176 -27.30 42.27 35.88
C LYS A 176 -26.02 42.14 36.71
N GLU A 177 -25.45 43.25 37.18
CA GLU A 177 -24.28 43.21 38.07
C GLU A 177 -24.65 42.70 39.47
N LYS A 178 -25.84 43.07 39.99
CA LYS A 178 -26.37 42.49 41.24
C LYS A 178 -26.60 40.98 41.16
N GLN A 179 -27.01 40.47 39.99
CA GLN A 179 -27.32 39.05 39.78
C GLN A 179 -26.09 38.17 39.48
N SER A 180 -25.06 38.70 38.82
CA SER A 180 -23.92 37.87 38.34
C SER A 180 -22.58 38.62 38.26
N GLY A 181 -22.43 39.71 39.01
CA GLY A 181 -21.23 40.56 39.00
C GLY A 181 -20.85 41.06 37.61
N VAL A 182 -19.55 41.26 37.40
CA VAL A 182 -18.99 41.74 36.12
C VAL A 182 -19.31 40.78 34.97
N TYR A 183 -19.41 39.47 35.24
CA TYR A 183 -19.75 38.46 34.23
C TYR A 183 -21.18 38.66 33.69
N GLY A 184 -22.14 39.07 34.52
CA GLY A 184 -23.50 39.43 34.11
C GLY A 184 -23.58 40.57 33.08
N LEU A 185 -22.54 41.42 33.02
CA LEU A 185 -22.38 42.52 32.08
C LEU A 185 -21.74 42.11 30.74
N MET A 186 -21.25 40.88 30.57
CA MET A 186 -20.74 40.39 29.29
C MET A 186 -21.84 40.27 28.22
N ARG A 187 -21.46 40.22 26.94
CA ARG A 187 -22.41 39.85 25.88
C ARG A 187 -22.65 38.34 25.89
N GLN A 188 -23.82 37.93 26.39
CA GLN A 188 -24.34 36.58 26.16
C GLN A 188 -24.42 36.33 24.64
N ARG A 189 -23.67 35.33 24.17
CA ARG A 189 -23.73 34.78 22.81
C ARG A 189 -24.41 33.41 22.90
N PRO A 190 -25.26 33.00 21.93
CA PRO A 190 -25.72 31.62 21.87
C PRO A 190 -24.53 30.66 21.79
N THR A 191 -24.52 29.63 22.65
CA THR A 191 -23.38 28.72 22.84
C THR A 191 -23.20 27.75 21.66
N VAL A 192 -21.95 27.36 21.40
CA VAL A 192 -21.55 26.46 20.29
C VAL A 192 -22.17 25.05 20.38
N THR A 193 -22.65 24.63 21.55
CA THR A 193 -23.28 23.31 21.78
C THR A 193 -24.69 23.16 21.22
N ALA A 194 -25.38 24.25 20.88
CA ALA A 194 -26.60 24.21 20.09
C ALA A 194 -26.28 24.71 18.68
N GLY A 195 -26.48 23.85 17.67
CA GLY A 195 -26.32 24.20 16.26
C GLY A 195 -27.17 25.40 15.85
N LYS A 196 -26.88 25.97 14.67
CA LYS A 196 -27.49 27.20 14.12
C LYS A 196 -29.01 27.03 13.96
N GLU A 197 -29.80 27.32 14.99
CA GLU A 197 -31.25 27.08 14.99
C GLU A 197 -32.00 27.78 13.85
N PHE A 198 -32.57 27.01 12.92
CA PHE A 198 -33.39 27.54 11.83
C PHE A 198 -34.85 27.77 12.26
N ARG A 199 -35.04 28.69 13.22
CA ARG A 199 -36.33 29.06 13.85
C ARG A 199 -37.47 29.51 12.89
N ALA A 200 -37.24 29.51 11.58
CA ALA A 200 -38.18 29.88 10.52
C ALA A 200 -38.64 28.68 9.66
N ILE A 201 -38.27 27.46 10.04
CA ILE A 201 -38.76 26.19 9.48
C ILE A 201 -39.08 25.22 10.61
N SER A 202 -39.98 24.26 10.34
CA SER A 202 -40.31 23.18 11.27
C SER A 202 -39.53 21.91 10.94
N ALA A 203 -39.50 20.94 11.86
CA ALA A 203 -38.75 19.70 11.68
C ALA A 203 -39.23 18.89 10.46
N GLU A 204 -40.53 18.95 10.13
CA GLU A 204 -41.09 18.36 8.92
C GLU A 204 -40.50 19.03 7.67
N VAL A 205 -40.44 20.37 7.64
CA VAL A 205 -39.88 21.14 6.51
C VAL A 205 -38.37 20.91 6.39
N GLU A 206 -37.62 20.84 7.49
CA GLU A 206 -36.21 20.42 7.48
C GLU A 206 -36.03 19.02 6.87
N THR A 207 -36.88 18.07 7.25
CA THR A 207 -36.88 16.70 6.70
C THR A 207 -37.16 16.70 5.20
N LEU A 208 -38.07 17.56 4.72
CA LEU A 208 -38.31 17.73 3.28
C LEU A 208 -37.11 18.32 2.55
N ILE A 209 -36.45 19.34 3.10
CA ILE A 209 -35.26 19.96 2.48
C ILE A 209 -34.13 18.93 2.41
N ARG A 210 -33.85 18.20 3.50
CA ARG A 210 -32.89 17.09 3.54
C ARG A 210 -33.20 16.07 2.44
N LYS A 211 -34.42 15.51 2.42
CA LYS A 211 -34.89 14.52 1.43
C LYS A 211 -34.72 14.98 -0.02
N PHE A 212 -34.94 16.26 -0.31
CA PHE A 212 -34.82 16.79 -1.67
C PHE A 212 -33.42 17.31 -2.05
N TYR A 213 -32.52 17.54 -1.08
CA TYR A 213 -31.14 17.96 -1.32
C TYR A 213 -30.12 16.81 -1.31
N GLN A 214 -30.32 15.84 -0.41
CA GLN A 214 -29.49 14.65 -0.25
C GLN A 214 -29.87 13.52 -1.23
N ALA A 215 -30.78 13.76 -2.17
CA ALA A 215 -31.13 12.77 -3.18
C ALA A 215 -29.98 12.51 -4.19
N PRO A 216 -29.83 11.28 -4.72
CA PRO A 216 -28.90 10.98 -5.80
C PRO A 216 -29.10 11.86 -7.03
N GLY A 217 -28.01 12.13 -7.77
CA GLY A 217 -28.03 13.02 -8.94
C GLY A 217 -27.80 14.50 -8.64
N GLU A 218 -27.20 14.80 -7.49
CA GLU A 218 -26.70 16.13 -7.10
C GLU A 218 -27.67 17.32 -7.33
N PRO A 219 -28.94 17.25 -6.88
CA PRO A 219 -29.91 18.32 -7.12
C PRO A 219 -29.42 19.65 -6.55
N LYS A 220 -29.41 20.70 -7.39
CA LYS A 220 -29.06 22.07 -6.97
C LYS A 220 -30.08 22.59 -5.97
N ALA A 221 -29.66 23.44 -5.02
CA ALA A 221 -30.52 24.00 -3.96
C ALA A 221 -31.84 24.63 -4.48
N ALA A 222 -31.83 25.24 -5.68
CA ALA A 222 -33.02 25.77 -6.32
C ALA A 222 -34.09 24.71 -6.69
N ALA A 223 -33.67 23.48 -7.00
CA ALA A 223 -34.57 22.35 -7.27
C ALA A 223 -35.10 21.75 -5.96
N ALA A 224 -34.25 21.61 -4.93
CA ALA A 224 -34.67 21.18 -3.59
C ALA A 224 -35.72 22.14 -3.00
N TYR A 225 -35.49 23.46 -3.12
CA TYR A 225 -36.46 24.50 -2.76
C TYR A 225 -37.82 24.31 -3.45
N ARG A 226 -37.86 24.20 -4.79
CA ARG A 226 -39.13 24.03 -5.52
C ARG A 226 -39.90 22.78 -5.10
N LYS A 227 -39.20 21.65 -4.90
CA LYS A 227 -39.81 20.40 -4.45
C LYS A 227 -40.32 20.51 -3.00
N THR A 228 -39.57 21.18 -2.12
CA THR A 228 -39.98 21.45 -0.73
C THR A 228 -41.28 22.25 -0.71
N CYS A 229 -41.33 23.42 -1.37
CA CYS A 229 -42.53 24.26 -1.46
C CYS A 229 -43.76 23.51 -2.02
N ALA A 230 -43.58 22.73 -3.10
CA ALA A 230 -44.67 21.96 -3.70
C ALA A 230 -45.26 20.93 -2.72
N LEU A 231 -44.42 20.23 -1.95
CA LEU A 231 -44.87 19.23 -0.98
C LEU A 231 -45.37 19.88 0.33
N CYS A 232 -44.84 21.04 0.74
CA CYS A 232 -45.41 21.82 1.84
C CYS A 232 -46.88 22.17 1.57
N ARG A 233 -47.22 22.63 0.36
CA ARG A 233 -48.62 22.91 -0.03
C ARG A 233 -49.51 21.67 0.07
N GLN A 234 -49.03 20.53 -0.42
CA GLN A 234 -49.78 19.26 -0.38
C GLN A 234 -50.00 18.74 1.06
N LEU A 235 -49.08 19.03 1.97
CA LEU A 235 -49.16 18.65 3.39
C LEU A 235 -49.72 19.76 4.29
N ASN A 236 -50.18 20.88 3.72
CA ASN A 236 -50.63 22.09 4.42
C ASN A 236 -49.61 22.64 5.46
N LEU A 237 -48.32 22.50 5.17
CA LEU A 237 -47.21 23.02 5.99
C LEU A 237 -46.81 24.44 5.54
N PRO A 238 -46.32 25.30 6.45
CA PRO A 238 -45.78 26.61 6.08
C PRO A 238 -44.65 26.50 5.05
N GLU A 239 -44.74 27.28 3.97
CA GLU A 239 -43.68 27.31 2.96
C GLU A 239 -42.43 28.06 3.46
N PRO A 240 -41.24 27.47 3.37
CA PRO A 240 -40.00 28.13 3.75
C PRO A 240 -39.61 29.19 2.72
N SER A 241 -38.97 30.29 3.16
CA SER A 241 -38.41 31.24 2.20
C SER A 241 -37.21 30.65 1.45
N ARG A 242 -37.00 31.04 0.19
CA ARG A 242 -35.82 30.62 -0.60
C ARG A 242 -34.50 30.90 0.12
N ALA A 243 -34.39 32.04 0.79
CA ALA A 243 -33.19 32.41 1.56
C ALA A 243 -32.99 31.49 2.77
N THR A 244 -34.07 31.05 3.43
CA THR A 244 -34.01 30.10 4.55
C THR A 244 -33.53 28.73 4.07
N VAL A 245 -34.10 28.20 2.99
CA VAL A 245 -33.72 26.88 2.42
C VAL A 245 -32.26 26.87 1.95
N PHE A 246 -31.80 27.95 1.30
CA PHE A 246 -30.40 28.04 0.85
C PHE A 246 -29.42 28.10 2.03
N ARG A 247 -29.73 28.89 3.08
CA ARG A 247 -28.91 28.94 4.31
C ARG A 247 -28.92 27.63 5.10
N PHE A 248 -30.01 26.87 5.04
CA PHE A 248 -30.10 25.54 5.67
C PHE A 248 -29.25 24.52 4.91
N ILE A 249 -29.32 24.50 3.57
CA ILE A 249 -28.46 23.67 2.73
C ILE A 249 -26.97 24.00 2.91
N GLU A 250 -26.62 25.29 2.92
CA GLU A 250 -25.27 25.76 3.26
C GLU A 250 -24.81 25.27 4.64
N HIS A 251 -25.72 25.21 5.63
CA HIS A 251 -25.40 24.65 6.94
C HIS A 251 -25.22 23.13 6.91
N LEU A 252 -26.08 22.38 6.21
CA LEU A 252 -25.92 20.93 6.04
C LEU A 252 -24.56 20.56 5.42
N GLU A 253 -24.09 21.32 4.43
CA GLU A 253 -22.76 21.11 3.82
C GLU A 253 -21.60 21.53 4.73
N GLN A 254 -21.87 22.21 5.86
CA GLN A 254 -20.88 22.56 6.89
C GLN A 254 -20.88 21.57 8.08
N ILE A 255 -22.04 21.06 8.50
CA ILE A 255 -22.15 20.16 9.67
C ILE A 255 -22.19 18.66 9.31
N GLU A 256 -22.66 18.31 8.12
CA GLU A 256 -22.81 16.93 7.63
C GLU A 256 -22.24 16.78 6.20
N PRO A 257 -21.01 17.24 5.93
CA PRO A 257 -20.43 17.21 4.58
C PRO A 257 -20.24 15.77 4.05
N ASP A 258 -20.01 14.82 4.95
CA ASP A 258 -19.84 13.40 4.69
C ASP A 258 -21.17 12.73 4.32
N VAL A 259 -22.24 12.96 5.09
CA VAL A 259 -23.60 12.47 4.79
C VAL A 259 -24.08 13.06 3.47
N CYS A 260 -23.88 14.36 3.26
CA CYS A 260 -24.19 15.02 2.00
C CYS A 260 -23.39 14.41 0.83
N CYS A 261 -22.11 14.05 1.01
CA CYS A 261 -21.34 13.38 -0.04
C CYS A 261 -21.85 11.96 -0.32
N TYR A 262 -21.99 11.12 0.72
CA TYR A 262 -22.45 9.73 0.60
C TYR A 262 -23.81 9.62 -0.09
N THR A 263 -24.78 10.44 0.32
CA THR A 263 -26.15 10.38 -0.20
C THR A 263 -26.29 10.93 -1.62
N ARG A 264 -25.54 11.99 -1.98
CA ARG A 264 -25.63 12.64 -3.30
C ARG A 264 -24.73 12.00 -4.36
N ARG A 265 -23.59 11.43 -3.97
CA ARG A 265 -22.51 10.91 -4.85
C ARG A 265 -22.16 9.43 -4.66
N GLY A 266 -22.70 8.77 -3.65
CA GLY A 266 -22.46 7.35 -3.37
C GLY A 266 -21.20 7.07 -2.54
N GLU A 267 -21.02 5.80 -2.19
CA GLU A 267 -20.01 5.35 -1.25
C GLU A 267 -18.58 5.64 -1.71
N GLU A 268 -18.24 5.50 -3.00
CA GLU A 268 -16.87 5.74 -3.49
C GLU A 268 -16.41 7.19 -3.29
N ALA A 269 -17.31 8.15 -3.52
CA ALA A 269 -17.03 9.57 -3.30
C ALA A 269 -16.81 9.87 -1.81
N TRP A 270 -17.59 9.25 -0.93
CA TRP A 270 -17.41 9.33 0.52
C TRP A 270 -16.12 8.65 0.98
N ARG A 271 -15.81 7.43 0.51
CA ARG A 271 -14.56 6.70 0.79
C ARG A 271 -13.32 7.51 0.41
N ARG A 272 -13.40 8.28 -0.67
CA ARG A 272 -12.31 9.16 -1.16
C ARG A 272 -12.15 10.47 -0.38
N GLN A 273 -13.17 10.93 0.35
CA GLN A 273 -13.19 12.27 0.95
C GLN A 273 -13.33 12.29 2.48
N PHE A 274 -14.00 11.29 3.08
CA PHE A 274 -14.45 11.34 4.48
C PHE A 274 -14.21 10.05 5.29
N ALA A 275 -14.01 8.89 4.65
CA ALA A 275 -13.77 7.65 5.40
C ALA A 275 -12.49 7.76 6.27
N PRO A 276 -12.46 7.13 7.45
CA PRO A 276 -11.25 7.08 8.28
C PRO A 276 -10.04 6.49 7.53
N HIS A 277 -8.93 7.22 7.51
CA HIS A 277 -7.72 6.81 6.81
C HIS A 277 -6.74 6.09 7.75
N GLY A 278 -6.31 4.89 7.37
CA GLY A 278 -5.24 4.19 8.07
C GLY A 278 -3.88 4.85 7.79
N VAL A 279 -3.33 5.56 8.78
CA VAL A 279 -2.00 6.16 8.67
C VAL A 279 -0.94 5.06 8.63
N ARG A 280 -0.48 4.69 7.42
CA ARG A 280 0.72 3.88 7.24
C ARG A 280 1.93 4.69 7.72
N GLN A 281 2.77 4.09 8.55
CA GLN A 281 4.10 4.64 8.85
C GLN A 281 4.90 4.73 7.54
N GLU A 282 5.68 5.80 7.36
CA GLU A 282 6.71 5.82 6.34
C GLU A 282 7.78 4.75 6.68
N PRO A 283 8.47 4.16 5.69
CA PRO A 283 9.68 3.40 5.94
C PRO A 283 10.73 4.23 6.70
N ASP A 284 11.55 3.59 7.50
CA ASP A 284 12.67 4.24 8.21
C ASP A 284 13.88 4.41 7.29
N ARG A 285 14.15 3.39 6.46
CA ARG A 285 15.32 3.28 5.58
C ARG A 285 14.98 3.59 4.12
N VAL A 286 15.96 4.10 3.38
CA VAL A 286 15.86 4.18 1.91
C VAL A 286 16.04 2.78 1.31
N MET A 287 15.39 2.52 0.18
CA MET A 287 15.23 1.18 -0.42
C MET A 287 14.46 0.17 0.47
N GLN A 288 13.86 0.58 1.59
CA GLN A 288 13.05 -0.34 2.40
C GLN A 288 11.74 -0.74 1.70
N ILE A 289 11.05 0.24 1.12
CA ILE A 289 9.83 0.01 0.33
C ILE A 289 10.01 0.77 -0.98
N VAL A 290 9.96 0.06 -2.10
CA VAL A 290 10.01 0.63 -3.44
C VAL A 290 8.71 0.28 -4.16
N MET A 291 7.97 1.29 -4.60
CA MET A 291 6.70 1.12 -5.31
C MET A 291 6.95 0.97 -6.81
N GLY A 292 6.30 -0.02 -7.43
CA GLY A 292 6.38 -0.30 -8.87
C GLY A 292 5.04 -0.07 -9.57
N ASP A 293 5.04 0.65 -10.69
CA ASP A 293 3.85 0.85 -11.52
C ASP A 293 4.17 1.20 -12.98
N HIS A 294 3.16 1.10 -13.84
CA HIS A 294 3.19 1.52 -15.24
C HIS A 294 2.37 2.79 -15.46
N HIS A 295 2.92 3.76 -16.18
CA HIS A 295 2.22 4.98 -16.58
C HIS A 295 2.37 5.21 -18.08
N LYS A 296 1.31 5.73 -18.72
CA LYS A 296 1.28 6.07 -20.14
C LYS A 296 1.35 7.59 -20.29
N PHE A 297 2.49 8.10 -20.76
CA PHE A 297 2.71 9.54 -20.97
C PHE A 297 1.59 10.18 -21.80
N ASP A 298 1.31 11.46 -21.54
CA ASP A 298 0.31 12.26 -22.27
C ASP A 298 0.83 12.81 -23.61
N ASP A 299 1.91 12.22 -24.12
CA ASP A 299 2.72 12.73 -25.24
C ASP A 299 2.78 11.68 -26.36
N PHE A 300 2.56 12.10 -27.60
CA PHE A 300 2.86 11.27 -28.76
C PHE A 300 4.34 11.40 -29.17
N ILE A 301 4.95 10.27 -29.53
CA ILE A 301 6.27 10.15 -30.16
C ILE A 301 6.14 9.55 -31.56
N GLU A 302 7.16 9.75 -32.39
CA GLU A 302 7.39 8.94 -33.58
C GLU A 302 7.79 7.52 -33.14
N TYR A 303 7.16 6.50 -33.73
CA TYR A 303 7.69 5.14 -33.71
C TYR A 303 7.28 4.34 -34.97
N GLY A 304 8.19 4.25 -35.94
CA GLY A 304 8.04 3.39 -37.11
C GLY A 304 7.14 3.96 -38.21
N GLY A 305 7.22 5.27 -38.42
CA GLY A 305 6.38 6.07 -39.32
C GLY A 305 4.99 6.35 -38.76
N ARG A 306 4.81 6.37 -37.44
CA ARG A 306 3.49 6.45 -36.79
C ARG A 306 3.53 7.17 -35.43
N PRO A 307 2.49 7.96 -35.09
CA PRO A 307 2.35 8.53 -33.76
C PRO A 307 1.94 7.45 -32.74
N VAL A 308 2.73 7.30 -31.67
CA VAL A 308 2.47 6.37 -30.55
C VAL A 308 2.63 7.10 -29.22
N ARG A 309 1.75 6.88 -28.24
CA ARG A 309 1.95 7.36 -26.86
C ARG A 309 2.72 6.30 -26.04
N PRO A 310 3.94 6.60 -25.54
CA PRO A 310 4.78 5.61 -24.87
C PRO A 310 4.36 5.38 -23.41
N TRP A 311 4.94 4.36 -22.80
CA TRP A 311 4.80 3.99 -21.40
C TRP A 311 6.14 4.16 -20.67
N VAL A 312 6.09 4.48 -19.39
CA VAL A 312 7.19 4.26 -18.44
C VAL A 312 6.78 3.15 -17.47
N THR A 313 7.70 2.24 -17.22
CA THR A 313 7.67 1.33 -16.06
C THR A 313 8.65 1.90 -15.04
N MET A 314 8.19 2.19 -13.82
CA MET A 314 8.93 2.99 -12.84
C MET A 314 8.97 2.31 -11.47
N TRP A 315 10.13 2.36 -10.81
CA TRP A 315 10.35 2.01 -9.42
C TRP A 315 10.70 3.28 -8.62
N LEU A 316 9.88 3.61 -7.62
CA LEU A 316 10.01 4.80 -6.78
C LEU A 316 10.33 4.40 -5.33
N ASP A 317 11.47 4.83 -4.78
CA ASP A 317 11.76 4.64 -3.36
C ASP A 317 10.83 5.50 -2.50
N VAL A 318 10.15 4.86 -1.56
CA VAL A 318 9.14 5.53 -0.75
C VAL A 318 9.77 6.53 0.23
N LYS A 319 10.96 6.27 0.80
CA LYS A 319 11.55 7.16 1.82
C LYS A 319 12.10 8.47 1.24
N SER A 320 12.81 8.37 0.13
CA SER A 320 13.46 9.50 -0.55
C SER A 320 12.61 10.14 -1.64
N ARG A 321 11.50 9.52 -2.06
CA ARG A 321 10.70 9.90 -3.25
C ARG A 321 11.52 9.84 -4.55
N CYS A 322 12.61 9.10 -4.54
CA CYS A 322 13.58 9.05 -5.63
C CYS A 322 13.14 8.00 -6.68
N PRO A 323 13.00 8.35 -7.97
CA PRO A 323 12.83 7.36 -9.05
C PRO A 323 14.12 6.56 -9.19
N VAL A 324 14.16 5.37 -8.59
CA VAL A 324 15.39 4.58 -8.43
C VAL A 324 15.70 3.69 -9.63
N GLY A 325 14.73 3.41 -10.50
CA GLY A 325 14.97 2.74 -11.78
C GLY A 325 13.73 2.70 -12.67
N TRP A 326 13.91 2.84 -13.98
CA TRP A 326 12.82 2.88 -14.94
C TRP A 326 13.17 2.28 -16.29
N THR A 327 12.17 2.13 -17.15
CA THR A 327 12.30 1.82 -18.58
C THR A 327 11.15 2.49 -19.32
N VAL A 328 11.48 3.25 -20.38
CA VAL A 328 10.50 3.84 -21.31
C VAL A 328 10.37 2.94 -22.54
N SER A 329 9.15 2.73 -23.02
CA SER A 329 8.84 1.73 -24.06
C SER A 329 7.51 2.03 -24.75
N VAL A 330 7.30 1.51 -25.97
CA VAL A 330 5.99 1.62 -26.66
C VAL A 330 4.90 0.74 -26.07
N GLN A 331 5.26 -0.26 -25.25
CA GLN A 331 4.37 -1.18 -24.56
C GLN A 331 4.90 -1.42 -23.14
N ALA A 332 4.01 -1.38 -22.15
CA ALA A 332 4.29 -1.89 -20.80
C ALA A 332 4.05 -3.42 -20.77
N ASN A 333 4.97 -4.19 -20.21
CA ASN A 333 4.84 -5.64 -20.02
C ASN A 333 5.81 -6.19 -18.93
N GLY A 334 5.75 -7.49 -18.64
CA GLY A 334 6.62 -8.15 -17.65
C GLY A 334 8.11 -8.06 -17.94
N GLN A 335 8.53 -7.89 -19.21
CA GLN A 335 9.91 -7.60 -19.57
C GLN A 335 10.29 -6.15 -19.21
N THR A 336 9.40 -5.17 -19.37
CA THR A 336 9.68 -3.78 -18.96
C THR A 336 9.70 -3.62 -17.43
N ILE A 337 8.98 -4.47 -16.68
CA ILE A 337 9.15 -4.62 -15.23
C ILE A 337 10.58 -5.11 -14.91
N GLY A 338 11.02 -6.19 -15.58
CA GLY A 338 12.37 -6.74 -15.42
C GLY A 338 13.48 -5.75 -15.80
N LEU A 339 13.35 -5.03 -16.91
CA LEU A 339 14.30 -4.00 -17.35
C LEU A 339 14.37 -2.84 -16.35
N ALA A 340 13.23 -2.33 -15.87
CA ALA A 340 13.19 -1.29 -14.84
C ALA A 340 13.82 -1.78 -13.52
N LEU A 341 13.61 -3.06 -13.16
CA LEU A 341 14.17 -3.69 -11.96
C LEU A 341 15.70 -3.87 -12.06
N ALA A 342 16.20 -4.32 -13.21
CA ALA A 342 17.64 -4.39 -13.51
C ALA A 342 18.29 -3.00 -13.46
N ASN A 343 17.62 -1.98 -14.00
CA ASN A 343 18.08 -0.60 -13.94
C ASN A 343 18.07 -0.06 -12.50
N MET A 344 17.06 -0.40 -11.68
CA MET A 344 17.02 -0.05 -10.25
C MET A 344 18.21 -0.66 -9.48
N MET A 345 18.58 -1.89 -9.82
CA MET A 345 19.68 -2.63 -9.20
C MET A 345 21.06 -2.32 -9.80
N ARG A 346 21.22 -1.25 -10.60
CA ARG A 346 22.51 -0.76 -11.11
C ARG A 346 22.70 0.73 -10.79
N PRO A 347 23.93 1.23 -10.55
CA PRO A 347 24.20 2.66 -10.47
C PRO A 347 23.72 3.38 -11.73
N LYS A 348 23.34 4.65 -11.60
CA LYS A 348 22.99 5.48 -12.76
C LYS A 348 24.17 6.31 -13.20
N LYS A 349 24.07 6.89 -14.40
CA LYS A 349 24.94 7.96 -14.86
C LYS A 349 24.08 9.17 -15.26
N ARG A 350 24.60 10.37 -15.01
CA ARG A 350 24.14 11.62 -15.64
C ARG A 350 25.32 12.35 -16.27
N THR A 351 25.07 13.16 -17.29
CA THR A 351 26.08 14.08 -17.82
C THR A 351 25.97 15.40 -17.07
N VAL A 352 27.08 15.92 -16.56
CA VAL A 352 27.14 17.24 -15.89
C VAL A 352 28.21 18.10 -16.53
N ILE A 353 27.94 19.40 -16.68
CA ILE A 353 28.95 20.35 -17.14
C ILE A 353 29.85 20.71 -15.96
N LYS A 354 31.14 20.38 -16.06
CA LYS A 354 32.20 20.78 -15.13
C LYS A 354 33.28 21.48 -15.94
N ASP A 355 33.67 22.67 -15.52
CA ASP A 355 34.67 23.52 -16.19
C ASP A 355 34.41 23.73 -17.71
N GLY A 356 33.13 23.82 -18.08
CA GLY A 356 32.68 23.99 -19.47
C GLY A 356 32.66 22.71 -20.32
N GLN A 357 33.03 21.55 -19.76
CA GLN A 357 33.06 20.26 -20.45
C GLN A 357 32.00 19.29 -19.92
N PRO A 358 31.41 18.43 -20.77
CA PRO A 358 30.51 17.37 -20.33
C PRO A 358 31.29 16.22 -19.68
N VAL A 359 30.93 15.87 -18.45
CA VAL A 359 31.53 14.78 -17.67
C VAL A 359 30.44 13.79 -17.26
N GLU A 360 30.66 12.49 -17.47
CA GLU A 360 29.80 11.45 -16.88
C GLU A 360 30.02 11.39 -15.36
N GLU A 361 28.93 11.53 -14.59
CA GLU A 361 28.90 11.39 -13.14
C GLU A 361 28.10 10.14 -12.77
N VAL A 362 28.71 9.23 -12.00
CA VAL A 362 28.03 8.04 -11.46
C VAL A 362 27.20 8.45 -10.25
N LEU A 363 25.91 8.12 -10.29
CA LEU A 363 24.97 8.31 -9.19
C LEU A 363 24.68 6.97 -8.52
N GLU A 364 24.95 6.86 -7.22
CA GLU A 364 24.63 5.69 -6.40
C GLU A 364 23.14 5.60 -6.00
N MET A 365 22.28 5.95 -6.96
CA MET A 365 20.83 5.96 -6.85
C MET A 365 20.26 4.58 -7.23
N GLY A 366 19.67 3.89 -6.24
CA GLY A 366 19.17 2.52 -6.36
C GLY A 366 19.87 1.56 -5.39
N GLY A 367 19.80 0.26 -5.71
CA GLY A 367 20.34 -0.84 -4.90
C GLY A 367 19.37 -2.03 -4.79
N ILE A 368 19.57 -2.89 -3.79
CA ILE A 368 18.70 -4.04 -3.50
C ILE A 368 17.66 -3.67 -2.42
N PRO A 369 16.35 -3.61 -2.73
CA PRO A 369 15.34 -3.21 -1.77
C PRO A 369 14.92 -4.33 -0.79
N GLU A 370 14.43 -3.94 0.38
CA GLU A 370 13.85 -4.88 1.36
C GLU A 370 12.49 -5.41 0.90
N THR A 371 11.62 -4.51 0.39
CA THR A 371 10.31 -4.85 -0.17
C THR A 371 10.02 -4.09 -1.48
N LEU A 372 9.65 -4.84 -2.53
CA LEU A 372 8.96 -4.31 -3.70
C LEU A 372 7.45 -4.31 -3.45
N TYR A 373 6.79 -3.20 -3.74
CA TYR A 373 5.34 -3.05 -3.65
C TYR A 373 4.75 -2.82 -5.04
N ILE A 374 4.13 -3.86 -5.60
CA ILE A 374 3.54 -3.89 -6.95
C ILE A 374 2.02 -3.88 -6.80
N ASP A 375 1.28 -3.37 -7.78
CA ASP A 375 -0.19 -3.40 -7.77
C ASP A 375 -0.77 -4.43 -8.75
N ASN A 376 -1.83 -5.12 -8.31
CA ASN A 376 -2.61 -6.07 -9.10
C ASN A 376 -3.88 -5.40 -9.66
N GLY A 377 -3.76 -4.13 -10.07
CA GLY A 377 -4.86 -3.22 -10.37
C GLY A 377 -5.89 -3.84 -11.32
N GLU A 378 -7.13 -3.94 -10.87
CA GLU A 378 -8.15 -4.73 -11.58
C GLU A 378 -8.58 -4.10 -12.92
N ASP A 379 -8.21 -2.85 -13.20
CA ASP A 379 -8.35 -2.23 -14.53
C ASP A 379 -7.37 -2.75 -15.60
N TYR A 380 -6.29 -3.43 -15.19
CA TYR A 380 -5.50 -4.27 -16.10
C TYR A 380 -6.24 -5.58 -16.41
N LYS A 381 -7.11 -6.06 -15.50
CA LYS A 381 -7.99 -7.24 -15.67
C LYS A 381 -9.35 -6.90 -16.30
N SER A 382 -9.80 -5.64 -16.31
CA SER A 382 -11.08 -5.24 -16.90
C SER A 382 -11.05 -5.30 -18.44
N LYS A 383 -9.93 -4.91 -19.04
CA LYS A 383 -9.64 -5.03 -20.49
C LYS A 383 -9.52 -6.48 -20.97
N LEU A 384 -9.27 -7.41 -20.05
CA LEU A 384 -9.02 -8.84 -20.29
C LEU A 384 -10.27 -9.58 -20.81
N LYS A 385 -11.47 -8.99 -20.68
CA LYS A 385 -12.71 -9.45 -21.34
C LYS A 385 -12.68 -9.44 -22.88
N LYS A 386 -11.58 -9.03 -23.53
CA LYS A 386 -11.37 -9.08 -24.98
C LYS A 386 -10.43 -10.18 -25.48
N GLY A 387 -10.13 -11.19 -24.65
CA GLY A 387 -9.55 -12.47 -25.13
C GLY A 387 -8.04 -12.50 -25.42
N LEU A 388 -7.30 -11.44 -25.08
CA LEU A 388 -5.83 -11.52 -24.99
C LEU A 388 -5.42 -12.18 -23.66
N ALA A 389 -4.30 -12.91 -23.68
CA ALA A 389 -3.86 -13.72 -22.55
C ALA A 389 -3.36 -12.86 -21.37
N SER A 390 -3.70 -13.26 -20.15
CA SER A 390 -3.43 -12.52 -18.90
C SER A 390 -1.95 -12.28 -18.54
N LYS A 391 -0.99 -12.85 -19.29
CA LYS A 391 0.40 -13.03 -18.84
C LYS A 391 1.31 -11.83 -19.07
N ASP A 392 0.91 -10.90 -19.94
CA ASP A 392 1.86 -9.92 -20.47
C ASP A 392 2.17 -8.77 -19.49
N PHE A 393 1.28 -8.47 -18.53
CA PHE A 393 1.46 -7.37 -17.56
C PHE A 393 1.91 -7.81 -16.16
N GLU A 394 2.12 -9.11 -15.94
CA GLU A 394 2.57 -9.64 -14.65
C GLU A 394 4.11 -9.67 -14.59
N MET A 395 4.67 -9.48 -13.38
CA MET A 395 6.12 -9.61 -13.19
C MET A 395 6.56 -11.05 -13.48
N SER A 396 7.54 -11.23 -14.37
CA SER A 396 7.91 -12.55 -14.87
C SER A 396 8.39 -13.49 -13.75
N ARG A 397 8.23 -14.80 -13.97
CA ARG A 397 8.72 -15.80 -13.01
C ARG A 397 10.23 -15.66 -12.77
N GLU A 398 11.01 -15.41 -13.82
CA GLU A 398 12.43 -15.09 -13.73
C GLU A 398 12.72 -13.89 -12.82
N SER A 399 11.86 -12.87 -12.83
CA SER A 399 11.99 -11.70 -11.94
C SER A 399 11.62 -12.04 -10.49
N LEU A 400 10.57 -12.85 -10.28
CA LEU A 400 10.18 -13.34 -8.96
C LEU A 400 11.25 -14.24 -8.33
N ASP A 401 11.78 -15.20 -9.10
CA ASP A 401 12.83 -16.13 -8.68
C ASP A 401 14.14 -15.37 -8.36
N LEU A 402 14.47 -14.31 -9.12
CA LEU A 402 15.61 -13.43 -8.83
C LEU A 402 15.38 -12.54 -7.58
N CYS A 403 14.19 -11.97 -7.41
CA CYS A 403 13.84 -11.24 -6.18
C CYS A 403 14.00 -12.14 -4.95
N ALA A 404 13.51 -13.38 -5.00
CA ALA A 404 13.69 -14.35 -3.93
C ALA A 404 15.18 -14.68 -3.66
N TYR A 405 15.99 -14.86 -4.71
CA TYR A 405 17.43 -15.07 -4.59
C TYR A 405 18.17 -13.89 -3.92
N LEU A 406 17.77 -12.65 -4.24
CA LEU A 406 18.34 -11.43 -3.64
C LEU A 406 17.72 -11.07 -2.27
N GLY A 407 16.87 -11.92 -1.68
CA GLY A 407 16.18 -11.67 -0.41
C GLY A 407 15.09 -10.59 -0.47
N VAL A 408 14.71 -10.14 -1.66
CA VAL A 408 13.75 -9.07 -1.91
C VAL A 408 12.32 -9.59 -1.73
N LYS A 409 11.59 -9.06 -0.75
CA LYS A 409 10.19 -9.41 -0.53
C LYS A 409 9.31 -8.75 -1.60
N VAL A 410 8.51 -9.53 -2.32
CA VAL A 410 7.52 -9.00 -3.27
C VAL A 410 6.14 -8.98 -2.61
N VAL A 411 5.52 -7.80 -2.57
CA VAL A 411 4.16 -7.61 -2.05
C VAL A 411 3.29 -7.06 -3.18
N PHE A 412 2.20 -7.77 -3.47
CA PHE A 412 1.16 -7.29 -4.39
C PHE A 412 0.04 -6.61 -3.60
N ALA A 413 -0.44 -5.47 -4.10
CA ALA A 413 -1.55 -4.74 -3.52
C ALA A 413 -2.86 -5.55 -3.63
N THR A 414 -3.69 -5.44 -2.59
CA THR A 414 -5.09 -5.89 -2.64
C THR A 414 -5.91 -4.93 -3.50
N PRO A 415 -6.80 -5.42 -4.39
CA PRO A 415 -7.71 -4.56 -5.14
C PRO A 415 -8.50 -3.58 -4.26
N TYR A 416 -8.93 -2.47 -4.86
CA TYR A 416 -9.75 -1.42 -4.21
C TYR A 416 -9.11 -0.70 -3.01
N HIS A 417 -7.78 -0.61 -2.94
CA HIS A 417 -7.05 0.23 -1.95
C HIS A 417 -6.12 1.28 -2.61
N PRO A 418 -6.66 2.36 -3.22
CA PRO A 418 -5.85 3.38 -3.94
C PRO A 418 -4.73 4.01 -3.11
N GLN A 419 -4.96 4.19 -1.81
CA GLN A 419 -3.99 4.73 -0.85
C GLN A 419 -2.66 3.96 -0.83
N ALA A 420 -2.63 2.71 -1.31
CA ALA A 420 -1.44 1.89 -1.42
C ALA A 420 -0.41 2.41 -2.46
N LYS A 421 -0.82 3.29 -3.38
CA LYS A 421 -0.01 3.83 -4.50
C LYS A 421 0.26 5.34 -4.45
N ALA A 422 -0.28 6.05 -3.46
CA ALA A 422 -0.37 7.52 -3.42
C ALA A 422 0.95 8.32 -3.62
N HIS A 423 2.11 7.67 -3.56
CA HIS A 423 3.41 8.28 -3.86
C HIS A 423 3.81 8.17 -5.33
N ILE A 424 3.62 7.01 -5.97
CA ILE A 424 3.95 6.82 -7.39
C ILE A 424 2.91 7.45 -8.31
N GLU A 425 1.63 7.46 -7.91
CA GLU A 425 0.58 8.26 -8.57
C GLU A 425 0.89 9.76 -8.53
N ARG A 426 1.39 10.27 -7.39
CA ARG A 426 1.81 11.67 -7.24
C ARG A 426 3.05 11.99 -8.06
N PHE A 427 4.00 11.05 -8.16
CA PHE A 427 5.14 11.17 -9.07
C PHE A 427 4.67 11.28 -10.53
N PHE A 428 3.76 10.42 -11.00
CA PHE A 428 3.22 10.53 -12.36
C PHE A 428 2.41 11.81 -12.59
N GLY A 429 1.64 12.28 -11.59
CA GLY A 429 1.02 13.61 -11.64
C GLY A 429 2.04 14.76 -11.73
N THR A 430 3.26 14.56 -11.21
CA THR A 430 4.37 15.51 -11.37
C THR A 430 4.95 15.44 -12.79
N VAL A 431 5.18 14.24 -13.33
CA VAL A 431 5.62 14.01 -14.72
C VAL A 431 4.65 14.64 -15.72
N ALA A 432 3.35 14.37 -15.58
CA ALA A 432 2.31 14.89 -16.45
C ALA A 432 2.17 16.43 -16.40
N MET A 433 2.61 17.07 -15.30
CA MET A 433 2.56 18.52 -15.11
C MET A 433 3.86 19.22 -15.57
N GLN A 434 5.03 18.68 -15.23
CA GLN A 434 6.33 19.34 -15.44
C GLN A 434 7.10 18.84 -16.67
N PHE A 435 6.91 17.58 -17.09
CA PHE A 435 7.67 17.01 -18.21
C PHE A 435 6.82 16.95 -19.48
N SER A 436 5.66 16.30 -19.42
CA SER A 436 4.80 16.08 -20.59
C SER A 436 4.35 17.39 -21.25
N ARG A 437 3.92 18.38 -20.47
CA ARG A 437 3.45 19.68 -20.99
C ARG A 437 4.49 20.46 -21.81
N GLU A 438 5.77 20.10 -21.72
CA GLU A 438 6.88 20.75 -22.44
C GLU A 438 7.29 19.98 -23.72
N GLN A 439 6.69 18.82 -24.00
CA GLN A 439 7.01 18.00 -25.18
C GLN A 439 6.13 18.35 -26.39
N PRO A 440 6.67 18.30 -27.63
CA PRO A 440 5.94 18.72 -28.83
C PRO A 440 4.74 17.83 -29.19
N GLY A 441 4.67 16.62 -28.64
CA GLY A 441 3.56 15.68 -28.82
C GLY A 441 2.48 15.73 -27.74
N TRP A 442 2.50 16.71 -26.82
CA TRP A 442 1.58 16.76 -25.68
C TRP A 442 0.11 16.88 -26.11
N CYS A 443 -0.72 15.92 -25.67
CA CYS A 443 -2.12 15.80 -26.09
C CYS A 443 -3.14 15.79 -24.93
N GLY A 444 -2.67 15.98 -23.69
CA GLY A 444 -3.49 16.06 -22.46
C GLY A 444 -3.93 14.72 -21.86
N SER A 445 -4.28 14.73 -20.57
CA SER A 445 -4.81 13.56 -19.85
C SER A 445 -6.28 13.30 -20.16
N LYS A 446 -6.99 14.33 -20.63
CA LYS A 446 -8.41 14.33 -20.99
C LYS A 446 -8.61 15.03 -22.34
N PRO A 447 -9.67 14.70 -23.11
CA PRO A 447 -9.96 15.38 -24.37
C PRO A 447 -10.08 16.91 -24.26
N SER A 448 -10.53 17.42 -23.10
CA SER A 448 -10.67 18.86 -22.80
C SER A 448 -9.34 19.56 -22.47
N GLU A 449 -8.23 18.82 -22.35
CA GLU A 449 -6.89 19.37 -22.09
C GLU A 449 -6.03 19.40 -23.35
N ARG A 450 -6.46 18.74 -24.43
CA ARG A 450 -5.75 18.69 -25.71
C ARG A 450 -5.66 20.09 -26.32
N PRO A 451 -4.49 20.50 -26.88
CA PRO A 451 -4.37 21.76 -27.60
C PRO A 451 -5.35 21.85 -28.78
N ASP A 452 -5.85 23.05 -29.07
CA ASP A 452 -6.68 23.27 -30.26
C ASP A 452 -5.87 23.03 -31.54
N GLY A 453 -6.50 22.47 -32.56
CA GLY A 453 -5.86 22.03 -33.79
C GLY A 453 -4.85 20.88 -33.65
N PHE A 454 -4.69 20.24 -32.48
CA PHE A 454 -3.76 19.12 -32.29
C PHE A 454 -4.16 17.90 -33.14
N ASP A 455 -3.22 17.46 -33.98
CA ASP A 455 -3.37 16.30 -34.87
C ASP A 455 -2.06 15.49 -34.83
N GLU A 456 -2.09 14.35 -34.16
CA GLU A 456 -0.92 13.49 -33.98
C GLU A 456 -0.34 12.95 -35.31
N TYR A 457 -1.15 12.78 -36.36
CA TYR A 457 -0.69 12.28 -37.65
C TYR A 457 0.02 13.38 -38.43
N LYS A 458 -0.55 14.60 -38.51
CA LYS A 458 0.12 15.74 -39.16
C LYS A 458 1.43 16.13 -38.47
N LEU A 459 1.51 16.00 -37.14
CA LEU A 459 2.76 16.21 -36.39
C LEU A 459 3.81 15.14 -36.70
N CYS A 460 3.39 13.89 -36.89
CA CYS A 460 4.28 12.78 -37.30
C CYS A 460 4.77 12.96 -38.75
N GLU A 461 3.87 13.25 -39.69
CA GLU A 461 4.18 13.50 -41.12
C GLU A 461 5.10 14.70 -41.31
N ALA A 462 4.95 15.74 -40.48
CA ALA A 462 5.81 16.93 -40.50
C ALA A 462 7.13 16.77 -39.73
N GLY A 463 7.45 15.59 -39.19
CA GLY A 463 8.69 15.32 -38.45
C GLY A 463 8.84 16.14 -37.16
N LYS A 464 7.72 16.45 -36.47
CA LYS A 464 7.69 17.30 -35.26
C LYS A 464 7.57 16.52 -33.94
N LEU A 465 7.25 15.24 -34.00
CA LEU A 465 7.28 14.36 -32.83
C LEU A 465 8.71 13.88 -32.59
N LEU A 466 9.10 13.77 -31.32
CA LEU A 466 10.37 13.16 -30.92
C LEU A 466 10.36 11.66 -31.19
N ASP A 467 11.51 11.04 -31.41
CA ASP A 467 11.60 9.58 -31.40
C ASP A 467 11.65 9.00 -29.96
N LEU A 468 11.57 7.67 -29.84
CA LEU A 468 11.60 6.98 -28.54
C LEU A 468 12.90 7.21 -27.76
N VAL A 469 14.05 7.37 -28.42
CA VAL A 469 15.37 7.58 -27.81
C VAL A 469 15.51 9.01 -27.34
N GLU A 470 15.16 9.99 -28.17
CA GLU A 470 15.12 11.42 -27.82
C GLU A 470 14.21 11.67 -26.62
N PHE A 471 12.98 11.14 -26.66
CA PHE A 471 12.01 11.25 -25.58
C PHE A 471 12.52 10.59 -24.29
N SER A 472 13.17 9.43 -24.40
CA SER A 472 13.78 8.73 -23.25
C SER A 472 14.95 9.51 -22.64
N SER A 473 15.78 10.17 -23.46
CA SER A 473 16.86 11.04 -22.98
C SER A 473 16.27 12.22 -22.22
N ARG A 474 15.37 12.99 -22.85
CA ARG A 474 14.74 14.16 -22.20
C ARG A 474 14.04 13.80 -20.89
N PHE A 475 13.41 12.63 -20.81
CA PHE A 475 12.79 12.15 -19.57
C PHE A 475 13.84 11.84 -18.48
N ALA A 476 14.97 11.22 -18.84
CA ALA A 476 16.08 11.00 -17.92
C ALA A 476 16.74 12.32 -17.49
N ASP A 477 16.96 13.25 -18.42
CA ASP A 477 17.54 14.57 -18.15
C ASP A 477 16.64 15.39 -17.20
N TRP A 478 15.32 15.39 -17.43
CA TRP A 478 14.33 15.98 -16.52
C TRP A 478 14.35 15.32 -15.13
N ILE A 479 14.52 13.99 -15.04
CA ILE A 479 14.73 13.32 -13.75
C ILE A 479 16.00 13.86 -13.07
N TYR A 480 17.15 13.80 -13.75
CA TYR A 480 18.47 14.05 -13.16
C TYR A 480 18.76 15.51 -12.80
N HIS A 481 18.20 16.45 -13.56
CA HIS A 481 18.51 17.88 -13.44
C HIS A 481 17.34 18.71 -12.89
N THR A 482 16.10 18.24 -13.03
CA THR A 482 14.90 18.95 -12.53
C THR A 482 14.26 18.24 -11.34
N TYR A 483 13.81 16.99 -11.47
CA TYR A 483 13.05 16.33 -10.40
C TYR A 483 13.90 16.03 -9.16
N LEU A 484 15.08 15.42 -9.35
CA LEU A 484 15.96 14.99 -8.27
C LEU A 484 16.60 16.14 -7.47
N GLU A 485 16.74 17.31 -8.11
CA GLU A 485 17.42 18.48 -7.56
C GLU A 485 16.47 19.52 -6.95
N ASN A 486 15.15 19.36 -7.11
CA ASN A 486 14.15 20.23 -6.49
C ASN A 486 13.73 19.75 -5.09
N VAL A 487 13.43 20.70 -4.19
CA VAL A 487 12.98 20.39 -2.83
C VAL A 487 11.54 19.86 -2.86
N HIS A 488 11.35 18.58 -2.53
CA HIS A 488 10.05 17.93 -2.60
C HIS A 488 9.24 18.18 -1.32
N SER A 489 8.12 18.91 -1.44
CA SER A 489 7.30 19.40 -0.30
C SER A 489 6.93 18.33 0.73
N GLY A 490 6.61 17.10 0.29
CA GLY A 490 6.26 15.99 1.18
C GLY A 490 7.44 15.29 1.88
N ILE A 491 8.68 15.78 1.73
CA ILE A 491 9.86 15.32 2.49
C ILE A 491 10.77 16.46 2.98
N HIS A 492 10.49 17.71 2.60
CA HIS A 492 11.26 18.92 2.91
C HIS A 492 12.74 18.91 2.48
N GLU A 493 13.09 18.05 1.51
CA GLU A 493 14.45 17.81 1.05
C GLU A 493 14.47 17.50 -0.46
N LYS A 494 15.64 17.58 -1.11
CA LYS A 494 15.85 17.07 -2.46
C LYS A 494 15.77 15.54 -2.48
N PRO A 495 15.03 14.88 -3.40
CA PRO A 495 14.96 13.43 -3.47
C PRO A 495 16.32 12.71 -3.56
N LEU A 496 17.27 13.25 -4.34
CA LEU A 496 18.61 12.65 -4.47
C LEU A 496 19.44 12.78 -3.19
N ALA A 497 19.43 13.95 -2.54
CA ALA A 497 20.13 14.14 -1.27
C ALA A 497 19.62 13.17 -0.20
N LYS A 498 18.28 13.06 -0.06
CA LYS A 498 17.64 12.13 0.86
C LYS A 498 17.93 10.66 0.56
N HIS A 499 18.10 10.31 -0.72
CA HIS A 499 18.46 8.95 -1.14
C HIS A 499 19.92 8.60 -0.82
N LEU A 500 20.85 9.56 -0.95
CA LEU A 500 22.27 9.34 -0.72
C LEU A 500 22.65 9.41 0.77
N ALA A 501 22.04 10.31 1.54
CA ALA A 501 22.27 10.43 2.98
C ALA A 501 21.46 9.44 3.84
N GLY A 502 20.39 8.86 3.29
CA GLY A 502 19.51 7.94 4.01
C GLY A 502 20.17 6.58 4.29
N PRO A 503 19.92 5.96 5.46
CA PRO A 503 20.43 4.61 5.75
C PRO A 503 19.80 3.57 4.82
N LYS A 504 20.64 2.87 4.05
CA LYS A 504 20.29 1.71 3.21
C LYS A 504 20.30 0.44 4.06
N LEU A 505 19.39 -0.53 3.81
CA LEU A 505 19.48 -1.87 4.42
C LEU A 505 20.64 -2.66 3.81
N ASN A 506 20.69 -2.69 2.48
CA ASN A 506 21.70 -3.43 1.70
C ASN A 506 22.64 -2.40 1.04
N PRO A 507 23.84 -2.13 1.59
CA PRO A 507 24.77 -1.14 1.06
C PRO A 507 25.57 -1.65 -0.16
N GLY A 508 24.97 -2.48 -1.00
CA GLY A 508 25.65 -3.15 -2.11
C GLY A 508 24.78 -3.32 -3.35
N TRP A 509 25.44 -3.63 -4.46
CA TRP A 509 24.84 -3.86 -5.77
C TRP A 509 24.96 -5.35 -6.14
N PRO A 510 23.97 -5.95 -6.82
CA PRO A 510 24.12 -7.30 -7.39
C PRO A 510 25.24 -7.33 -8.43
N ASP A 511 25.87 -8.48 -8.59
CA ASP A 511 26.72 -8.75 -9.76
C ASP A 511 25.92 -8.49 -11.06
N PRO A 512 26.46 -7.74 -12.03
CA PRO A 512 25.73 -7.41 -13.25
C PRO A 512 25.17 -8.62 -14.00
N ARG A 513 25.89 -9.75 -14.06
CA ARG A 513 25.46 -10.97 -14.78
C ARG A 513 24.21 -11.60 -14.16
N THR A 514 24.08 -11.52 -12.84
CA THR A 514 22.89 -11.91 -12.10
C THR A 514 21.64 -11.14 -12.55
N LEU A 515 21.81 -9.89 -13.03
CA LEU A 515 20.72 -9.03 -13.54
C LEU A 515 20.47 -9.18 -15.05
N ASP A 516 21.41 -9.71 -15.84
CA ASP A 516 21.25 -9.84 -17.30
C ASP A 516 20.12 -10.83 -17.66
N ILE A 517 19.79 -11.76 -16.75
CA ILE A 517 18.59 -12.62 -16.79
C ILE A 517 17.29 -11.81 -16.99
N LEU A 518 17.21 -10.58 -16.48
CA LEU A 518 16.05 -9.68 -16.63
C LEU A 518 16.06 -8.88 -17.94
N ARG A 519 17.25 -8.68 -18.52
CA ARG A 519 17.44 -7.93 -19.77
C ARG A 519 17.21 -8.81 -20.98
N CYS A 520 17.62 -10.07 -20.88
CA CYS A 520 17.61 -10.99 -21.99
C CYS A 520 16.22 -11.52 -22.35
N VAL A 521 15.89 -11.48 -23.64
CA VAL A 521 14.74 -12.22 -24.18
C VAL A 521 15.06 -13.71 -24.17
N LYS A 522 14.12 -14.52 -23.70
CA LYS A 522 14.24 -15.98 -23.53
C LYS A 522 13.53 -16.71 -24.66
N GLU A 523 14.26 -17.53 -25.42
CA GLU A 523 13.71 -18.31 -26.54
C GLU A 523 14.22 -19.75 -26.52
N GLU A 524 13.48 -20.70 -27.11
CA GLU A 524 14.05 -22.00 -27.45
C GLU A 524 14.68 -21.95 -28.85
N ALA A 525 15.87 -22.52 -28.99
CA ALA A 525 16.58 -22.61 -30.26
C ALA A 525 17.17 -24.01 -30.49
N LEU A 526 17.19 -24.45 -31.74
CA LEU A 526 17.85 -25.67 -32.17
C LEU A 526 19.35 -25.40 -32.38
N VAL A 527 20.21 -26.27 -31.84
CA VAL A 527 21.65 -26.26 -32.11
C VAL A 527 21.92 -26.99 -33.43
N TYR A 528 22.48 -26.28 -34.41
CA TYR A 528 22.96 -26.88 -35.67
C TYR A 528 24.45 -27.23 -35.57
N LYS A 529 25.00 -27.89 -36.59
CA LYS A 529 26.44 -28.24 -36.64
C LYS A 529 27.35 -27.00 -36.74
N GLU A 530 26.76 -25.90 -37.20
CA GLU A 530 27.34 -24.58 -37.36
C GLU A 530 27.12 -23.67 -36.13
N GLY A 531 26.51 -24.19 -35.06
CA GLY A 531 26.07 -23.43 -33.89
C GLY A 531 24.57 -23.08 -33.93
N ILE A 532 24.16 -22.06 -33.19
CA ILE A 532 22.74 -21.66 -33.06
C ILE A 532 22.42 -20.54 -34.06
N LYS A 533 21.33 -20.69 -34.82
CA LYS A 533 20.93 -19.72 -35.85
C LYS A 533 19.90 -18.72 -35.34
N ARG A 534 20.27 -17.43 -35.20
CA ARG A 534 19.37 -16.34 -34.79
C ARG A 534 19.79 -15.02 -35.44
N PHE A 535 18.88 -14.05 -35.60
CA PHE A 535 19.17 -12.74 -36.24
C PHE A 535 19.80 -12.82 -37.65
N LYS A 536 19.48 -13.88 -38.41
CA LYS A 536 20.13 -14.27 -39.69
C LYS A 536 21.61 -14.70 -39.57
N ARG A 537 22.17 -14.69 -38.36
CA ARG A 537 23.53 -15.04 -37.96
C ARG A 537 23.63 -16.47 -37.43
N TYR A 538 24.86 -16.94 -37.20
CA TYR A 538 25.16 -18.14 -36.42
C TYR A 538 26.02 -17.75 -35.20
N TYR A 539 25.70 -18.32 -34.04
CA TYR A 539 26.42 -18.14 -32.78
C TYR A 539 27.03 -19.46 -32.36
N TRP A 540 28.33 -19.50 -32.07
CA TRP A 540 29.04 -20.74 -31.77
C TRP A 540 29.86 -20.66 -30.48
N HIS A 541 30.03 -21.83 -29.85
CA HIS A 541 30.93 -22.08 -28.73
C HIS A 541 31.22 -23.59 -28.70
N GLU A 542 32.43 -24.02 -28.31
CA GLU A 542 32.85 -25.44 -28.39
C GLU A 542 31.93 -26.43 -27.65
N LYS A 543 31.30 -26.01 -26.55
CA LYS A 543 30.33 -26.82 -25.81
C LYS A 543 29.03 -27.13 -26.59
N LEU A 544 28.72 -26.39 -27.66
CA LEU A 544 27.55 -26.64 -28.50
C LEU A 544 27.73 -27.86 -29.41
N ASP A 545 28.96 -28.25 -29.72
CA ASP A 545 29.26 -29.40 -30.58
C ASP A 545 28.65 -30.72 -30.06
N ALA A 546 28.57 -30.87 -28.73
CA ALA A 546 27.95 -32.03 -28.07
C ALA A 546 26.42 -31.96 -27.97
N LEU A 547 25.82 -30.84 -28.38
CA LEU A 547 24.38 -30.55 -28.29
C LEU A 547 23.72 -30.41 -29.68
N ALA A 548 24.48 -30.58 -30.77
CA ALA A 548 23.96 -30.49 -32.13
C ALA A 548 22.77 -31.45 -32.34
N GLY A 549 21.65 -30.91 -32.84
CA GLY A 549 20.37 -31.60 -32.97
C GLY A 549 19.43 -31.48 -31.75
N GLN A 550 19.89 -30.90 -30.64
CA GLN A 550 19.08 -30.67 -29.43
C GLN A 550 18.54 -29.23 -29.36
N TYR A 551 17.42 -29.06 -28.66
CA TYR A 551 16.85 -27.76 -28.33
C TYR A 551 17.38 -27.24 -26.99
N VAL A 552 17.94 -26.04 -27.01
CA VAL A 552 18.46 -25.30 -25.85
C VAL A 552 17.63 -24.04 -25.60
N ILE A 553 17.70 -23.49 -24.40
CA ILE A 553 17.16 -22.15 -24.10
C ILE A 553 18.27 -21.14 -24.37
N ILE A 554 17.99 -20.13 -25.18
CA ILE A 554 18.89 -18.98 -25.39
C ILE A 554 18.38 -17.73 -24.69
N ARG A 555 19.32 -16.87 -24.31
CA ARG A 555 19.09 -15.53 -23.75
C ARG A 555 20.01 -14.54 -24.46
N PHE A 556 19.47 -13.39 -24.86
CA PHE A 556 20.22 -12.30 -25.49
C PHE A 556 19.61 -10.94 -25.11
N ASP A 557 20.44 -9.93 -24.86
CA ASP A 557 19.98 -8.54 -24.74
C ASP A 557 19.64 -8.02 -26.16
N PRO A 558 18.40 -7.57 -26.44
CA PRO A 558 18.05 -7.00 -27.75
C PRO A 558 18.91 -5.82 -28.21
N ALA A 559 19.53 -5.08 -27.28
CA ALA A 559 20.47 -4.01 -27.60
C ALA A 559 21.88 -4.53 -27.97
N HIS A 560 22.22 -5.77 -27.59
CA HIS A 560 23.58 -6.32 -27.69
C HIS A 560 23.60 -7.72 -28.33
N ILE A 561 22.99 -7.86 -29.53
CA ILE A 561 22.91 -9.10 -30.31
C ILE A 561 24.26 -9.62 -30.89
N GLY A 562 25.40 -9.29 -30.27
CA GLY A 562 26.72 -9.83 -30.63
C GLY A 562 27.00 -11.20 -30.01
N GLU A 563 26.39 -11.48 -28.86
CA GLU A 563 26.60 -12.68 -28.05
C GLU A 563 25.24 -13.20 -27.53
N ILE A 564 25.13 -14.52 -27.32
CA ILE A 564 23.94 -15.13 -26.71
C ILE A 564 24.36 -16.09 -25.59
N ASP A 565 23.71 -16.04 -24.44
CA ASP A 565 23.86 -17.04 -23.40
C ASP A 565 23.03 -18.29 -23.75
N VAL A 566 23.59 -19.46 -23.51
CA VAL A 566 22.96 -20.75 -23.79
C VAL A 566 22.79 -21.57 -22.51
N TYR A 567 21.57 -22.06 -22.30
CA TYR A 567 21.13 -22.81 -21.11
C TYR A 567 20.47 -24.13 -21.53
N THR A 568 20.54 -25.14 -20.67
CA THR A 568 19.73 -26.37 -20.81
C THR A 568 18.24 -26.05 -20.65
N LYS A 569 17.35 -26.93 -21.16
CA LYS A 569 15.89 -26.79 -20.94
C LYS A 569 15.48 -26.71 -19.47
N ASN A 570 16.30 -27.26 -18.57
CA ASN A 570 16.05 -27.22 -17.12
C ASN A 570 16.52 -25.90 -16.47
N GLY A 571 17.26 -25.04 -17.19
CA GLY A 571 17.73 -23.72 -16.74
C GLY A 571 19.21 -23.63 -16.35
N GLY A 572 20.01 -24.67 -16.56
CA GLY A 572 21.44 -24.67 -16.22
C GLY A 572 22.28 -24.02 -17.32
N PHE A 573 23.17 -23.07 -16.97
CA PHE A 573 24.03 -22.38 -17.93
C PHE A 573 25.07 -23.33 -18.56
N ILE A 574 25.31 -23.18 -19.86
CA ILE A 574 26.24 -24.00 -20.65
C ILE A 574 27.45 -23.15 -21.07
N CYS A 575 27.19 -22.08 -21.81
CA CYS A 575 28.18 -21.18 -22.39
C CYS A 575 27.56 -19.89 -22.93
N MET A 576 28.39 -18.86 -23.04
CA MET A 576 28.14 -17.69 -23.88
C MET A 576 28.66 -18.00 -25.29
N ALA A 577 27.82 -17.84 -26.32
CA ALA A 577 28.14 -18.15 -27.71
C ALA A 577 28.18 -16.86 -28.55
N THR A 578 29.28 -16.67 -29.28
CA THR A 578 29.57 -15.42 -29.99
C THR A 578 29.25 -15.55 -31.48
N ASN A 579 28.91 -14.41 -32.11
CA ASN A 579 28.58 -14.36 -33.55
C ASN A 579 29.78 -14.78 -34.43
N LEU A 580 29.55 -15.72 -35.36
CA LEU A 580 30.55 -16.28 -36.27
C LEU A 580 31.00 -15.32 -37.39
N GLU A 581 30.33 -14.17 -37.58
CA GLU A 581 30.55 -13.23 -38.70
C GLU A 581 31.93 -12.54 -38.75
N TYR A 582 32.83 -12.79 -37.79
CA TYR A 582 34.25 -12.43 -37.94
C TYR A 582 34.97 -13.22 -39.07
N MET A 583 34.33 -14.24 -39.64
CA MET A 583 34.73 -14.86 -40.91
C MET A 583 34.18 -14.06 -42.11
N ARG A 584 34.79 -12.92 -42.43
CA ARG A 584 34.44 -12.13 -43.65
C ARG A 584 34.56 -12.97 -44.92
N TYR A 585 33.75 -12.67 -45.92
CA TYR A 585 33.83 -13.27 -47.26
C TYR A 585 35.23 -13.07 -47.87
N GLY A 586 35.99 -14.15 -47.99
CA GLY A 586 37.41 -14.13 -48.37
C GLY A 586 38.22 -15.23 -47.68
N ALA A 587 37.71 -16.47 -47.68
CA ALA A 587 38.32 -17.57 -46.92
C ALA A 587 39.71 -17.98 -47.48
N CYS A 588 40.72 -17.98 -46.61
CA CYS A 588 42.07 -18.44 -46.95
C CYS A 588 42.21 -19.96 -46.73
N GLN A 589 43.22 -20.59 -47.35
CA GLN A 589 43.49 -22.02 -47.20
C GLN A 589 43.65 -22.46 -45.73
N ASP A 590 44.20 -21.59 -44.87
CA ASP A 590 44.44 -21.93 -43.47
C ASP A 590 43.16 -22.05 -42.63
N ASP A 591 42.05 -21.42 -43.04
CA ASP A 591 40.77 -21.60 -42.36
C ASP A 591 40.09 -22.92 -42.73
N ILE A 592 40.33 -23.41 -43.97
CA ILE A 592 39.97 -24.78 -44.36
C ILE A 592 40.80 -25.79 -43.56
N LYS A 593 42.11 -25.54 -43.36
CA LYS A 593 42.96 -26.37 -42.48
C LYS A 593 42.46 -26.37 -41.03
N LYS A 594 42.09 -25.21 -40.46
CA LYS A 594 41.47 -25.11 -39.12
C LYS A 594 40.16 -25.91 -39.05
N LEU A 595 39.29 -25.83 -40.06
CA LEU A 595 38.04 -26.58 -40.11
C LEU A 595 38.27 -28.10 -40.20
N GLN A 596 39.24 -28.54 -41.01
CA GLN A 596 39.63 -29.94 -41.10
C GLN A 596 40.26 -30.45 -39.79
N LYS A 597 41.12 -29.65 -39.15
CA LYS A 597 41.69 -29.96 -37.83
C LYS A 597 40.59 -30.12 -36.78
N ARG A 598 39.65 -29.17 -36.69
CA ARG A 598 38.47 -29.24 -35.82
C ARG A 598 37.62 -30.49 -36.08
N LYS A 599 37.35 -30.83 -37.34
CA LYS A 599 36.63 -32.09 -37.69
C LYS A 599 37.40 -33.35 -37.26
N LYS A 600 38.73 -33.35 -37.33
CA LYS A 600 39.58 -34.44 -36.83
C LYS A 600 39.53 -34.52 -35.29
N GLU A 601 39.70 -33.39 -34.61
CA GLU A 601 39.67 -33.27 -33.14
C GLU A 601 38.28 -33.64 -32.58
N GLN A 602 37.19 -33.22 -33.20
CA GLN A 602 35.82 -33.57 -32.84
C GLN A 602 35.56 -35.07 -33.04
N LYS A 603 35.97 -35.65 -34.17
CA LYS A 603 35.87 -37.10 -34.42
C LYS A 603 36.78 -37.92 -33.49
N GLN A 604 37.89 -37.35 -33.03
CA GLN A 604 38.81 -37.98 -32.08
C GLN A 604 38.25 -37.93 -30.65
N ARG A 605 37.70 -36.79 -30.20
CA ARG A 605 36.93 -36.69 -28.93
C ARG A 605 35.70 -37.58 -28.92
N LEU A 606 34.99 -37.71 -30.04
CA LEU A 606 33.84 -38.63 -30.16
C LEU A 606 34.28 -40.10 -30.08
N ARG A 607 35.41 -40.45 -30.71
CA ARG A 607 36.03 -41.78 -30.59
C ARG A 607 36.57 -42.05 -29.19
N GLN A 608 37.12 -41.05 -28.49
CA GLN A 608 37.52 -41.20 -27.09
C GLN A 608 36.31 -41.45 -26.22
N ARG A 609 35.21 -40.69 -26.35
CA ARG A 609 33.96 -40.98 -25.61
C ARG A 609 33.35 -42.34 -25.93
N LEU A 610 33.40 -42.77 -27.19
CA LEU A 610 32.93 -44.11 -27.57
C LEU A 610 33.84 -45.19 -26.97
N ALA A 611 35.16 -45.03 -27.00
CA ALA A 611 36.11 -45.94 -26.37
C ALA A 611 36.01 -45.91 -24.83
N GLU A 612 35.78 -44.76 -24.21
CA GLU A 612 35.49 -44.60 -22.78
C GLU A 612 34.22 -45.37 -22.40
N THR A 613 33.17 -45.31 -23.24
CA THR A 613 31.92 -46.08 -23.04
C THR A 613 32.08 -47.58 -23.35
N GLU A 614 32.88 -47.96 -24.35
CA GLU A 614 33.21 -49.37 -24.64
C GLU A 614 34.09 -49.97 -23.53
N GLN A 615 35.01 -49.17 -22.96
CA GLN A 615 35.75 -49.52 -21.74
C GLN A 615 34.84 -49.59 -20.51
N ASP A 616 33.92 -48.66 -20.29
CA ASP A 616 32.92 -48.75 -19.21
C ASP A 616 32.13 -50.08 -19.28
N TYR A 617 31.88 -50.61 -20.48
CA TYR A 617 31.23 -51.92 -20.66
C TYR A 617 32.17 -53.11 -20.39
N GLN A 618 33.43 -53.07 -20.84
CA GLN A 618 34.39 -54.15 -20.55
C GLN A 618 34.79 -54.17 -19.06
N GLU A 619 35.06 -53.00 -18.48
CA GLU A 619 35.32 -52.83 -17.05
C GLU A 619 34.09 -53.24 -16.21
N LEU A 620 32.85 -53.12 -16.73
CA LEU A 620 31.67 -53.68 -16.06
C LEU A 620 31.65 -55.22 -16.02
N GLU A 621 32.16 -55.90 -17.05
CA GLU A 621 32.27 -57.36 -17.06
C GLU A 621 33.43 -57.85 -16.16
N ASP A 622 34.60 -57.21 -16.22
CA ASP A 622 35.74 -57.53 -15.36
C ASP A 622 35.47 -57.20 -13.88
N VAL A 623 34.78 -56.09 -13.57
CA VAL A 623 34.39 -55.72 -12.20
C VAL A 623 33.30 -56.65 -11.63
N ILE A 624 32.53 -57.36 -12.47
CA ILE A 624 31.67 -58.45 -12.00
C ILE A 624 32.50 -59.68 -11.60
N ALA A 625 33.59 -59.98 -12.29
CA ALA A 625 34.51 -61.04 -11.93
C ALA A 625 35.32 -60.72 -10.65
N GLU A 626 35.95 -59.54 -10.56
CA GLU A 626 36.75 -59.16 -9.38
C GLU A 626 35.91 -59.04 -8.10
N ARG A 627 34.64 -58.64 -8.16
CA ARG A 627 33.76 -58.51 -6.98
C ARG A 627 33.42 -59.84 -6.29
N VAL A 628 33.86 -60.98 -6.82
CA VAL A 628 33.81 -62.29 -6.14
C VAL A 628 35.03 -62.49 -5.21
N SER A 629 36.11 -61.73 -5.36
CA SER A 629 37.40 -61.94 -4.68
C SER A 629 37.94 -60.69 -3.96
N ALA A 630 37.83 -60.70 -2.62
CA ALA A 630 38.31 -59.66 -1.68
C ALA A 630 37.64 -58.27 -1.84
N GLY A 631 37.37 -57.49 -0.82
CA GLY A 631 37.88 -57.46 0.55
C GLY A 631 38.16 -55.99 0.92
N GLN A 632 37.47 -55.43 1.91
CA GLN A 632 37.46 -53.98 2.18
C GLN A 632 38.83 -53.38 2.52
N ARG A 633 39.05 -52.10 2.15
CA ARG A 633 39.54 -51.00 3.04
C ARG A 633 39.49 -49.62 2.36
N SER A 634 39.52 -48.57 3.18
CA SER A 634 39.23 -47.16 2.82
C SER A 634 40.29 -46.18 3.39
N VAL A 635 40.51 -45.04 2.74
CA VAL A 635 41.08 -43.80 3.35
C VAL A 635 40.51 -42.55 2.63
N ASP A 636 40.38 -41.43 3.36
CA ASP A 636 39.79 -40.15 2.92
C ASP A 636 40.81 -39.11 2.37
N ALA A 637 40.29 -37.94 1.95
CA ALA A 637 41.00 -36.85 1.27
C ALA A 637 41.42 -35.67 2.19
N PRO A 638 42.26 -34.74 1.70
CA PRO A 638 42.47 -33.41 2.29
C PRO A 638 41.72 -32.28 1.54
N ALA A 639 41.42 -31.19 2.24
CA ALA A 639 40.81 -29.97 1.69
C ALA A 639 41.41 -28.70 2.33
N ALA A 640 41.29 -27.55 1.65
CA ALA A 640 41.63 -26.22 2.18
C ALA A 640 40.81 -25.11 1.51
N SER A 641 40.70 -23.96 2.18
CA SER A 641 39.95 -22.75 1.78
C SER A 641 40.92 -21.58 1.48
N SER A 642 40.54 -20.33 1.18
CA SER A 642 39.28 -19.57 1.11
C SER A 642 39.41 -18.48 -0.02
N GLU A 643 38.67 -17.38 -0.20
CA GLU A 643 37.60 -16.67 0.55
C GLU A 643 36.84 -15.68 -0.38
N GLY A 644 36.01 -14.78 0.19
CA GLY A 644 36.05 -13.36 -0.23
C GLY A 644 34.98 -12.81 -1.18
N LEU A 645 34.09 -13.64 -1.74
CA LEU A 645 32.95 -13.18 -2.56
C LEU A 645 31.68 -13.94 -2.18
N LEU A 646 30.51 -13.30 -2.32
CA LEU A 646 29.25 -14.04 -2.40
C LEU A 646 29.26 -14.82 -3.74
N PRO A 647 29.29 -16.16 -3.72
CA PRO A 647 29.43 -16.93 -4.95
C PRO A 647 28.13 -16.90 -5.76
N ALA A 648 28.26 -16.77 -7.08
CA ALA A 648 27.14 -16.83 -8.02
C ALA A 648 26.59 -18.27 -8.14
N ILE A 649 25.86 -18.73 -7.12
CA ILE A 649 25.20 -20.03 -7.11
C ILE A 649 23.82 -19.88 -7.74
N THR A 650 23.69 -20.24 -9.02
CA THR A 650 22.42 -20.15 -9.73
C THR A 650 21.31 -20.98 -9.05
N PRO A 651 20.03 -20.58 -9.12
CA PRO A 651 18.94 -21.22 -8.34
C PRO A 651 18.76 -22.73 -8.55
N LEU A 652 19.19 -23.27 -9.69
CA LEU A 652 19.18 -24.72 -9.95
C LEU A 652 20.01 -25.51 -8.93
N ASP A 653 21.14 -24.94 -8.49
CA ASP A 653 22.11 -25.68 -7.69
C ASP A 653 21.62 -25.88 -6.25
N GLN A 654 20.85 -24.92 -5.71
CA GLN A 654 20.16 -25.13 -4.43
C GLN A 654 19.00 -26.11 -4.55
N ALA A 655 18.23 -26.10 -5.64
CA ALA A 655 17.18 -27.10 -5.88
C ALA A 655 17.79 -28.51 -6.00
N GLY A 656 18.91 -28.65 -6.72
CA GLY A 656 19.68 -29.90 -6.82
C GLY A 656 20.23 -30.35 -5.47
N ARG A 657 20.86 -29.45 -4.70
CA ARG A 657 21.43 -29.77 -3.37
C ARG A 657 20.34 -30.09 -2.34
N GLN A 658 19.19 -29.41 -2.35
CA GLN A 658 18.07 -29.74 -1.44
C GLN A 658 17.41 -31.07 -1.82
N ALA A 659 17.23 -31.36 -3.12
CA ALA A 659 16.75 -32.66 -3.58
C ALA A 659 17.76 -33.80 -3.27
N ALA A 660 19.06 -33.52 -3.34
CA ALA A 660 20.11 -34.44 -2.89
C ALA A 660 20.07 -34.66 -1.38
N LYS A 661 19.91 -33.59 -0.58
CA LYS A 661 19.84 -33.67 0.89
C LYS A 661 18.61 -34.45 1.35
N ALA A 662 17.44 -34.18 0.77
CA ALA A 662 16.20 -34.93 1.03
C ALA A 662 16.26 -36.39 0.56
N LYS A 663 17.16 -36.74 -0.39
CA LYS A 663 17.49 -38.12 -0.74
C LYS A 663 18.47 -38.76 0.25
N SER A 664 19.52 -38.05 0.67
CA SER A 664 20.48 -38.57 1.66
C SER A 664 19.85 -38.77 3.04
N GLU A 665 18.99 -37.86 3.49
CA GLU A 665 18.25 -37.97 4.75
C GLU A 665 17.21 -39.11 4.72
N LYS A 666 16.70 -39.48 3.53
CA LYS A 666 15.89 -40.70 3.33
C LYS A 666 16.72 -41.99 3.22
N ALA A 667 18.01 -41.90 2.91
CA ALA A 667 18.92 -43.05 2.90
C ALA A 667 19.46 -43.36 4.30
N THR A 668 19.98 -42.34 5.01
CA THR A 668 20.54 -42.49 6.37
C THR A 668 19.49 -42.83 7.44
N GLY A 669 18.20 -42.64 7.14
CA GLY A 669 17.10 -43.03 8.01
C GLY A 669 16.79 -44.54 8.08
N LYS A 670 17.49 -45.41 7.32
CA LYS A 670 17.20 -46.86 7.29
C LYS A 670 18.08 -47.75 8.19
N ASP A 671 19.33 -47.36 8.47
CA ASP A 671 20.30 -48.24 9.15
C ASP A 671 20.37 -48.05 10.67
N LYS A 672 19.21 -47.94 11.34
CA LYS A 672 19.09 -48.01 12.81
C LYS A 672 17.82 -48.71 13.31
N LYS A 673 17.73 -50.03 13.07
CA LYS A 673 17.19 -51.02 14.03
C LYS A 673 17.29 -52.45 13.48
N ALA A 674 18.29 -53.19 13.96
CA ALA A 674 18.32 -54.64 13.88
C ALA A 674 18.98 -55.17 15.16
N ASP A 675 18.16 -55.47 16.17
CA ASP A 675 18.48 -56.49 17.16
C ASP A 675 17.23 -56.90 17.96
N MET A 676 17.24 -58.15 18.45
CA MET A 676 16.23 -58.81 19.31
C MET A 676 14.83 -59.10 18.71
N ALA A 677 14.71 -60.33 18.18
CA ALA A 677 13.58 -61.28 18.11
C ALA A 677 12.11 -60.81 18.33
N PRO A 678 11.17 -61.18 17.43
CA PRO A 678 9.73 -61.10 17.66
C PRO A 678 9.13 -62.39 18.25
N THR A 679 8.25 -62.26 19.24
CA THR A 679 7.20 -63.26 19.53
C THR A 679 5.99 -63.03 18.62
N GLY A 680 5.21 -64.09 18.34
CA GLY A 680 4.01 -64.04 17.46
C GLY A 680 2.92 -63.08 17.96
N ASP A 681 1.96 -62.65 17.12
CA ASP A 681 1.02 -63.56 16.45
C ASP A 681 0.46 -63.10 15.08
N LYS A 682 -0.22 -64.04 14.41
CA LYS A 682 -1.21 -63.87 13.33
C LYS A 682 -2.60 -64.23 13.93
N PRO A 683 -3.77 -63.91 13.32
CA PRO A 683 -4.06 -63.64 11.90
C PRO A 683 -4.77 -62.26 11.74
N GLU A 684 -5.50 -61.83 10.70
CA GLU A 684 -6.25 -62.52 9.64
C GLU A 684 -6.11 -61.90 8.24
N SER A 685 -6.36 -62.74 7.25
CA SER A 685 -6.46 -62.43 5.83
C SER A 685 -7.92 -62.33 5.38
N ILE A 686 -8.20 -61.49 4.40
CA ILE A 686 -9.08 -61.85 3.27
C ILE A 686 -8.55 -61.12 2.03
N ASP A 687 -8.75 -61.75 0.86
CA ASP A 687 -8.05 -61.48 -0.40
C ASP A 687 -9.06 -61.25 -1.54
N LEU A 688 -8.53 -61.00 -2.75
CA LEU A 688 -9.17 -61.11 -4.06
C LEU A 688 -10.08 -59.95 -4.53
N VAL A 689 -9.46 -59.12 -5.39
CA VAL A 689 -9.86 -58.93 -6.81
C VAL A 689 -11.36 -58.73 -7.09
N GLY A 690 -11.73 -57.50 -7.48
CA GLY A 690 -13.03 -57.21 -8.08
C GLY A 690 -13.13 -55.88 -8.82
N MET A 691 -13.59 -55.95 -10.08
CA MET A 691 -14.12 -54.86 -10.93
C MET A 691 -13.17 -53.82 -11.56
N ILE A 692 -12.80 -54.11 -12.81
CA ILE A 692 -12.71 -53.10 -13.87
C ILE A 692 -14.16 -52.74 -14.30
N MET A 693 -14.53 -51.46 -14.36
CA MET A 693 -15.33 -50.83 -15.44
C MET A 693 -15.85 -49.42 -15.08
N ASN A 694 -15.91 -48.56 -16.11
CA ASN A 694 -16.80 -47.39 -16.28
C ASN A 694 -17.18 -46.51 -15.07
N ARG A 695 -16.84 -45.21 -15.19
CA ARG A 695 -17.88 -44.22 -15.56
C ARG A 695 -17.33 -43.06 -16.39
N LYS A 696 -18.14 -42.66 -17.37
CA LYS A 696 -17.98 -41.46 -18.22
C LYS A 696 -18.75 -40.29 -17.60
N TYR A 697 -18.26 -39.09 -17.90
CA TYR A 697 -18.93 -37.78 -17.85
C TYR A 697 -19.44 -37.26 -16.49
N GLY A 698 -19.29 -35.93 -16.37
CA GLY A 698 -19.56 -35.06 -15.22
C GLY A 698 -18.96 -33.70 -15.58
#